data_AF-A0A3R7KHX7-F1
#
_entry.id   AF-A0A3R7KHX7-F1
#
_cell.length_a   1.000
_cell.length_b   1.000
_cell.length_c   1.000
_cell.angle_alpha   90.00
_cell.angle_beta   90.00
_cell.angle_gamma   90.00
#
_symmetry.space_group_name_H-M   'P 1'
#
loop_
_entity.id
_entity.type
_entity.pdbx_description
1 polymer ?
#
loop_
_entity_poly.entity_id
_entity_poly.type
_entity_poly.pdbx_seq_one_letter_code
_entity_poly.pdbx_strand_id
1 'polypeptide(L)'
;MDLTPRPPELPSMGADVTSRSQTSLLSATRVYVRIRPFNQRELQESREPPTSTVTVAPQKNIVTVLDPSSNYRPQLTYAFERCFDSTAAMEDNDQESVYQHVGRFVLHNVIDGYNGCIFAYGQTGSGKTYTMLGPSGLATLGAQQDGRRPFSWASTPRGARNRCTPCTTPSTLDKSVAPSETLSGTDSMIIADDNSQCMEGLIPRLARDIFQSLRLKHKNNSSHSFLVEIEYYEIYNEKVFDLLAGESTGDKSELQLRHQPTCGAYVKGLVRKKVVEEKELRKWIRRGSVGRHTASTKVNERSSRSHAIFCIYVVQLTLDENDNNSCVTSKLNLVDLAGSERTGASGVEGKLFKEATKINLSLTVLGRVIDALADLSTGKRGVFCPYRDSNLTWLLMDSLGGNSKTSMVATVSPNSAHYEETCQTLRYAARAKQIVNRAIINEDPQVRQIKALTAEVARLQRLLCERPRLEHSNDDVERLQDRLLQLEQDVSDRDFTIDELRSQLLEKNVAELKKLDDENRRLQREVKELRRTNVTVQRLQSELTAATKENEQLRAQLEVLEKEKKELATCRLIIPHGDSPLEATAGFATGSTQLHLGHITLQNIKRLGITTERCNYARLMDTVTRCALQATEQYEAMLQKNTALIDSHSWALRESLQRLESKEWAVLVATGEKLVASFERKSAKREKEIEMQERKQMELSTSSFPTKQKHEKSAVHYKDEAQQAQKELANIVCTRNRD
;
A
#
# COMPACT_ATOMS: atom_id res chain seq x y z
N MET A 1 36.20 -19.64 -61.33
CA MET A 1 36.05 -18.41 -60.54
C MET A 1 34.84 -17.68 -61.11
N ASP A 2 33.72 -17.70 -60.40
CA ASP A 2 33.09 -16.43 -60.02
C ASP A 2 32.12 -16.69 -58.87
N LEU A 3 32.35 -15.94 -57.79
CA LEU A 3 31.68 -16.02 -56.50
C LEU A 3 30.63 -14.92 -56.46
N THR A 4 29.34 -15.27 -56.41
CA THR A 4 28.31 -14.38 -55.88
C THR A 4 27.40 -15.15 -54.91
N PRO A 5 27.27 -14.72 -53.64
CA PRO A 5 26.37 -15.35 -52.70
C PRO A 5 24.93 -14.82 -52.90
N ARG A 6 23.95 -15.74 -52.87
CA ARG A 6 22.52 -15.42 -52.77
C ARG A 6 22.24 -14.54 -51.53
N PRO A 7 21.36 -13.53 -51.62
CA PRO A 7 20.94 -12.76 -50.45
C PRO A 7 20.06 -13.64 -49.52
N PRO A 8 20.08 -13.38 -48.20
CA PRO A 8 19.26 -14.12 -47.25
C PRO A 8 17.78 -13.75 -47.40
N GLU A 9 16.93 -14.77 -47.45
CA GLU A 9 15.47 -14.63 -47.42
C GLU A 9 15.02 -13.94 -46.12
N LEU A 10 14.35 -12.79 -46.26
CA LEU A 10 13.68 -12.10 -45.16
C LEU A 10 12.45 -12.91 -44.71
N PRO A 11 12.23 -13.11 -43.39
CA PRO A 11 11.04 -13.80 -42.91
C PRO A 11 9.79 -12.95 -43.19
N SER A 12 8.73 -13.62 -43.65
CA SER A 12 7.43 -13.01 -43.95
C SER A 12 6.84 -12.29 -42.73
N MET A 13 6.96 -10.96 -42.70
CA MET A 13 6.31 -10.09 -41.72
C MET A 13 4.85 -9.87 -42.12
N GLY A 14 4.02 -10.85 -41.79
CA GLY A 14 2.59 -10.87 -42.13
C GLY A 14 1.72 -11.46 -41.04
N ALA A 15 1.97 -11.12 -39.77
CA ALA A 15 0.99 -11.23 -38.67
C ALA A 15 1.56 -10.55 -37.40
N ASP A 16 0.70 -9.89 -36.64
CA ASP A 16 0.92 -9.47 -35.23
C ASP A 16 1.79 -8.24 -34.92
N VAL A 17 1.41 -7.06 -35.45
CA VAL A 17 1.90 -5.75 -34.94
C VAL A 17 1.00 -5.19 -33.81
N THR A 18 -0.25 -5.65 -33.67
CA THR A 18 -1.19 -5.14 -32.65
C THR A 18 -1.12 -5.89 -31.31
N SER A 19 -0.61 -7.12 -31.27
CA SER A 19 -0.49 -7.90 -30.01
C SER A 19 0.80 -7.61 -29.23
N ARG A 20 1.90 -7.27 -29.92
CA ARG A 20 3.21 -6.96 -29.29
C ARG A 20 3.30 -5.59 -28.64
N SER A 21 2.42 -4.64 -28.98
CA SER A 21 2.45 -3.28 -28.39
C SER A 21 1.79 -3.19 -27.00
N GLN A 22 0.92 -4.14 -26.65
CA GLN A 22 0.25 -4.14 -25.34
C GLN A 22 1.12 -4.73 -24.21
N THR A 23 2.05 -5.64 -24.53
CA THR A 23 2.93 -6.29 -23.53
C THR A 23 4.02 -5.36 -22.97
N SER A 24 4.33 -4.25 -23.64
CA SER A 24 5.41 -3.32 -23.23
C SER A 24 5.02 -2.32 -22.13
N LEU A 25 3.72 -2.08 -21.94
CA LEU A 25 3.21 -1.08 -20.99
C LEU A 25 3.17 -1.58 -19.54
N LEU A 26 3.01 -2.90 -19.35
CA LEU A 26 2.95 -3.50 -18.02
C LEU A 26 4.36 -3.75 -17.49
N SER A 27 4.62 -3.32 -16.25
CA SER A 27 5.89 -3.51 -15.57
C SER A 27 5.66 -4.01 -14.16
N ALA A 28 6.00 -5.26 -13.89
CA ALA A 28 6.01 -5.75 -12.51
C ALA A 28 7.01 -4.96 -11.66
N THR A 29 6.68 -4.77 -10.39
CA THR A 29 7.58 -4.18 -9.40
C THR A 29 8.73 -5.16 -9.14
N ARG A 30 9.96 -4.70 -9.33
CA ARG A 30 11.17 -5.53 -9.10
C ARG A 30 11.54 -5.45 -7.63
N VAL A 31 11.76 -6.59 -6.99
CA VAL A 31 12.02 -6.65 -5.56
C VAL A 31 13.37 -7.30 -5.30
N TYR A 32 14.18 -6.60 -4.53
CA TYR A 32 15.52 -7.02 -4.14
C TYR A 32 15.58 -7.16 -2.62
N VAL A 33 16.30 -8.16 -2.13
CA VAL A 33 16.54 -8.34 -0.69
C VAL A 33 18.01 -8.06 -0.42
N ARG A 34 18.31 -7.33 0.66
CA ARG A 34 19.68 -7.09 1.11
C ARG A 34 19.82 -7.43 2.58
N ILE A 35 20.68 -8.40 2.87
CA ILE A 35 21.00 -8.86 4.23
C ILE A 35 22.29 -8.17 4.64
N ARG A 36 22.23 -7.32 5.66
CA ARG A 36 23.45 -6.64 6.17
C ARG A 36 24.34 -7.60 6.96
N PRO A 37 25.63 -7.31 7.15
CA PRO A 37 26.45 -8.05 8.11
C PRO A 37 25.93 -7.86 9.54
N PHE A 38 26.33 -8.78 10.43
CA PHE A 38 26.18 -8.59 11.86
C PHE A 38 26.91 -7.33 12.31
N ASN A 39 26.24 -6.51 13.13
CA ASN A 39 26.86 -5.31 13.68
C ASN A 39 27.74 -5.66 14.91
N GLN A 40 28.62 -4.76 15.34
CA GLN A 40 29.55 -5.04 16.45
C GLN A 40 28.85 -5.44 17.75
N ARG A 41 27.68 -4.87 18.04
CA ARG A 41 26.89 -5.19 19.23
C ARG A 41 26.32 -6.60 19.17
N GLU A 42 25.77 -6.97 18.01
CA GLU A 42 25.25 -8.31 17.74
C GLU A 42 26.33 -9.38 17.79
N LEU A 43 27.54 -9.05 17.32
CA LEU A 43 28.71 -9.94 17.43
C LEU A 43 29.13 -10.16 18.89
N GLN A 44 29.10 -9.09 19.72
CA GLN A 44 29.45 -9.16 21.14
C GLN A 44 28.41 -9.90 21.99
N GLU A 45 27.13 -9.81 21.62
CA GLU A 45 26.01 -10.44 22.35
C GLU A 45 25.78 -11.91 21.96
N SER A 46 26.34 -12.38 20.84
CA SER A 46 26.12 -13.73 20.31
C SER A 46 27.15 -14.76 20.80
N ARG A 47 26.75 -16.04 20.90
CA ARG A 47 27.70 -17.16 21.07
C ARG A 47 28.51 -17.32 19.78
N GLU A 48 29.83 -17.40 19.88
CA GLU A 48 30.70 -17.50 18.69
C GLU A 48 30.62 -18.90 18.04
N PRO A 49 30.40 -19.00 16.71
CA PRO A 49 30.02 -17.96 15.76
C PRO A 49 28.50 -17.67 15.71
N PRO A 50 28.09 -16.42 15.44
CA PRO A 50 26.68 -16.03 15.37
C PRO A 50 25.94 -16.75 14.25
N THR A 51 24.80 -17.36 14.57
CA THR A 51 23.98 -18.07 13.59
C THR A 51 23.01 -17.10 12.90
N SER A 52 23.05 -17.05 11.57
CA SER A 52 22.12 -16.22 10.77
C SER A 52 20.72 -16.82 10.74
N THR A 53 19.70 -15.98 10.84
CA THR A 53 18.29 -16.35 10.64
C THR A 53 17.84 -16.34 9.19
N VAL A 54 18.73 -15.97 8.27
CA VAL A 54 18.47 -15.96 6.84
C VAL A 54 19.64 -16.57 6.08
N THR A 55 19.32 -17.32 5.03
CA THR A 55 20.30 -17.91 4.12
C THR A 55 19.88 -17.62 2.68
N VAL A 56 20.87 -17.39 1.82
CA VAL A 56 20.65 -17.13 0.40
C VAL A 56 21.13 -18.31 -0.42
N ALA A 57 20.31 -18.77 -1.36
CA ALA A 57 20.71 -19.85 -2.26
C ALA A 57 21.86 -19.41 -3.18
N PRO A 58 22.69 -20.33 -3.71
CA PRO A 58 23.84 -20.00 -4.58
C PRO A 58 23.47 -19.15 -5.81
N GLN A 59 22.23 -19.28 -6.31
CA GLN A 59 21.70 -18.51 -7.43
C GLN A 59 21.38 -17.04 -7.09
N LYS A 60 21.52 -16.63 -5.82
CA LYS A 60 21.29 -15.26 -5.33
C LYS A 60 19.91 -14.69 -5.66
N ASN A 61 18.88 -15.52 -5.84
CA ASN A 61 17.49 -15.14 -6.13
C ASN A 61 16.49 -15.69 -5.10
N ILE A 62 16.91 -16.63 -4.27
CA ILE A 62 16.08 -17.30 -3.26
C ILE A 62 16.66 -17.01 -1.88
N VAL A 63 15.80 -16.59 -0.96
CA VAL A 63 16.13 -16.40 0.46
C VAL A 63 15.26 -17.31 1.32
N THR A 64 15.88 -17.99 2.25
CA THR A 64 15.25 -18.91 3.19
C THR A 64 15.41 -18.40 4.61
N VAL A 65 14.28 -18.30 5.31
CA VAL A 65 14.19 -17.91 6.72
C VAL A 65 14.37 -19.14 7.60
N LEU A 66 15.27 -19.04 8.57
CA LEU A 66 15.62 -20.07 9.54
C LEU A 66 15.07 -19.69 10.91
N ASP A 67 14.24 -20.55 11.49
CA ASP A 67 13.54 -20.27 12.75
C ASP A 67 14.42 -20.58 13.98
N PRO A 68 14.81 -19.56 14.78
CA PRO A 68 15.62 -19.76 15.99
C PRO A 68 14.97 -20.67 17.03
N SER A 69 13.64 -20.67 17.12
CA SER A 69 12.90 -21.50 18.08
C SER A 69 12.87 -22.98 17.69
N SER A 70 13.07 -23.26 16.40
CA SER A 70 13.11 -24.60 15.81
C SER A 70 14.54 -25.06 15.47
N ASN A 71 15.55 -24.63 16.25
CA ASN A 71 16.97 -24.91 16.01
C ASN A 71 17.43 -24.51 14.58
N TYR A 72 17.02 -23.34 14.11
CA TYR A 72 17.37 -22.78 12.80
C TYR A 72 16.94 -23.67 11.62
N ARG A 73 15.83 -24.41 11.76
CA ARG A 73 15.24 -25.15 10.65
C ARG A 73 14.64 -24.19 9.61
N PRO A 74 14.75 -24.50 8.31
CA PRO A 74 14.06 -23.75 7.25
C PRO A 74 12.55 -23.70 7.48
N GLN A 75 11.97 -22.51 7.52
CA GLN A 75 10.53 -22.32 7.70
C GLN A 75 9.86 -21.82 6.41
N LEU A 76 10.34 -20.70 5.87
CA LEU A 76 9.74 -20.04 4.71
C LEU A 76 10.82 -19.69 3.69
N THR A 77 10.51 -19.89 2.42
CA THR A 77 11.40 -19.59 1.30
C THR A 77 10.71 -18.64 0.34
N TYR A 78 11.42 -17.60 -0.08
CA TYR A 78 10.92 -16.57 -0.98
C TYR A 78 11.85 -16.43 -2.19
N ALA A 79 11.26 -16.17 -3.35
CA ALA A 79 12.00 -15.90 -4.59
C ALA A 79 11.82 -14.43 -5.01
N PHE A 80 12.94 -13.75 -5.22
CA PHE A 80 13.05 -12.33 -5.57
C PHE A 80 13.92 -12.13 -6.82
N GLU A 81 14.00 -10.92 -7.35
CA GLU A 81 14.88 -10.62 -8.50
C GLU A 81 16.35 -10.83 -8.15
N ARG A 82 16.76 -10.43 -6.94
CA ARG A 82 18.09 -10.74 -6.38
C ARG A 82 18.10 -10.59 -4.86
N CYS A 83 18.92 -11.41 -4.22
CA CYS A 83 19.24 -11.37 -2.80
C CYS A 83 20.74 -11.08 -2.65
N PHE A 84 21.07 -9.97 -2.00
CA PHE A 84 22.43 -9.57 -1.64
C PHE A 84 22.71 -10.05 -0.23
N ASP A 85 23.73 -10.88 -0.08
CA ASP A 85 24.18 -11.38 1.21
C ASP A 85 25.53 -10.73 1.54
N SER A 86 25.50 -9.77 2.47
CA SER A 86 26.68 -9.04 2.93
C SER A 86 27.25 -9.63 4.22
N THR A 87 26.79 -10.81 4.66
CA THR A 87 27.22 -11.43 5.93
C THR A 87 28.64 -11.98 5.87
N ALA A 88 29.09 -12.44 4.70
CA ALA A 88 30.49 -12.77 4.44
C ALA A 88 31.25 -11.48 4.11
N ALA A 89 31.88 -10.88 5.12
CA ALA A 89 32.54 -9.57 5.08
C ALA A 89 33.83 -9.50 4.21
N MET A 90 33.88 -10.14 3.04
CA MET A 90 35.09 -10.26 2.21
C MET A 90 34.91 -9.81 0.74
N GLU A 91 33.74 -9.36 0.31
CA GLU A 91 33.57 -8.77 -1.03
C GLU A 91 33.51 -7.24 -0.92
N ASP A 92 34.63 -6.58 -1.21
CA ASP A 92 34.85 -5.12 -1.22
C ASP A 92 33.95 -4.32 -2.17
N ASN A 93 32.84 -4.86 -2.68
CA ASN A 93 32.04 -4.24 -3.74
C ASN A 93 30.51 -4.43 -3.63
N ASP A 94 29.99 -4.68 -2.42
CA ASP A 94 28.55 -4.94 -2.20
C ASP A 94 27.66 -3.74 -2.65
N GLN A 95 28.11 -2.50 -2.42
CA GLN A 95 27.35 -1.31 -2.85
C GLN A 95 27.30 -1.15 -4.37
N GLU A 96 28.40 -1.43 -5.07
CA GLU A 96 28.42 -1.40 -6.53
C GLU A 96 27.55 -2.52 -7.12
N SER A 97 27.61 -3.72 -6.54
CA SER A 97 26.75 -4.84 -6.93
C SER A 97 25.27 -4.47 -6.81
N VAL A 98 24.87 -3.83 -5.70
CA VAL A 98 23.50 -3.32 -5.52
C VAL A 98 23.16 -2.26 -6.57
N TYR A 99 24.07 -1.33 -6.85
CA TYR A 99 23.85 -0.29 -7.86
C TYR A 99 23.70 -0.86 -9.29
N GLN A 100 24.52 -1.82 -9.67
CA GLN A 100 24.50 -2.47 -10.98
C GLN A 100 23.16 -3.17 -11.27
N HIS A 101 22.56 -3.79 -10.25
CA HIS A 101 21.30 -4.53 -10.43
C HIS A 101 20.06 -3.66 -10.22
N VAL A 102 20.09 -2.73 -9.25
CA VAL A 102 18.93 -1.92 -8.87
C VAL A 102 18.98 -0.56 -9.58
N GLY A 103 20.07 0.18 -9.39
CA GLY A 103 20.23 1.56 -9.85
C GLY A 103 20.26 1.69 -11.37
N ARG A 104 21.09 0.90 -12.05
CA ARG A 104 21.23 0.97 -13.53
C ARG A 104 19.94 0.69 -14.28
N PHE A 105 19.14 -0.28 -13.80
CA PHE A 105 17.85 -0.58 -14.40
C PHE A 105 16.95 0.66 -14.40
N VAL A 106 16.78 1.30 -13.24
CA VAL A 106 15.91 2.48 -13.13
C VAL A 106 16.51 3.67 -13.87
N LEU A 107 17.83 3.85 -13.82
CA LEU A 107 18.53 4.90 -14.56
C LEU A 107 18.24 4.84 -16.07
N HIS A 108 18.41 3.67 -16.69
CA HIS A 108 18.16 3.52 -18.13
C HIS A 108 16.73 3.92 -18.49
N ASN A 109 15.75 3.46 -17.72
CA ASN A 109 14.35 3.81 -17.91
C ASN A 109 14.10 5.33 -17.82
N VAL A 110 14.73 6.00 -16.86
CA VAL A 110 14.59 7.46 -16.66
C VAL A 110 15.21 8.24 -17.81
N ILE A 111 16.37 7.81 -18.31
CA ILE A 111 17.03 8.40 -19.49
C ILE A 111 16.19 8.18 -20.75
N ASP A 112 15.42 7.09 -20.84
CA ASP A 112 14.48 6.80 -21.93
C ASP A 112 13.14 7.55 -21.81
N GLY A 113 12.92 8.30 -20.72
CA GLY A 113 11.71 9.10 -20.52
C GLY A 113 10.59 8.42 -19.73
N TYR A 114 10.84 7.25 -19.14
CA TYR A 114 9.92 6.64 -18.17
C TYR A 114 10.10 7.25 -16.78
N ASN A 115 9.03 7.28 -15.99
CA ASN A 115 9.16 7.52 -14.56
C ASN A 115 9.83 6.32 -13.88
N GLY A 116 10.64 6.58 -12.88
CA GLY A 116 11.33 5.58 -12.07
C GLY A 116 11.10 5.78 -10.59
N CYS A 117 11.10 4.69 -9.83
CA CYS A 117 11.07 4.77 -8.37
C CYS A 117 11.95 3.68 -7.76
N ILE A 118 12.79 4.05 -6.79
CA ILE A 118 13.49 3.12 -5.91
C ILE A 118 13.12 3.46 -4.48
N PHE A 119 12.63 2.49 -3.71
CA PHE A 119 12.40 2.68 -2.28
C PHE A 119 13.04 1.58 -1.45
N ALA A 120 13.69 1.98 -0.35
CA ALA A 120 14.25 1.07 0.63
C ALA A 120 13.27 0.86 1.79
N TYR A 121 13.01 -0.39 2.15
CA TYR A 121 12.07 -0.79 3.21
C TYR A 121 12.73 -1.77 4.18
N GLY A 122 12.33 -1.74 5.46
CA GLY A 122 12.84 -2.62 6.52
C GLY A 122 12.90 -1.91 7.87
N GLN A 123 13.22 -2.64 8.93
CA GLN A 123 13.28 -2.08 10.28
C GLN A 123 14.41 -1.05 10.45
N THR A 124 14.38 -0.24 11.50
CA THR A 124 15.52 0.61 11.86
C THR A 124 16.77 -0.24 12.10
N GLY A 125 17.91 0.25 11.59
CA GLY A 125 19.18 -0.47 11.65
C GLY A 125 19.34 -1.62 10.64
N SER A 126 18.37 -1.91 9.77
CA SER A 126 18.49 -2.97 8.75
C SER A 126 19.38 -2.61 7.55
N GLY A 127 19.66 -1.32 7.32
CA GLY A 127 20.51 -0.85 6.21
C GLY A 127 19.81 -0.04 5.11
N LYS A 128 18.61 0.50 5.35
CA LYS A 128 17.88 1.37 4.39
C LYS A 128 18.71 2.58 3.92
N THR A 129 19.09 3.46 4.85
CA THR A 129 19.89 4.65 4.56
C THR A 129 21.29 4.30 4.04
N TYR A 130 21.90 3.22 4.54
CA TYR A 130 23.17 2.70 4.01
C TYR A 130 23.06 2.29 2.54
N THR A 131 21.93 1.70 2.14
CA THR A 131 21.67 1.35 0.74
C THR A 131 21.42 2.57 -0.13
N MET A 132 20.64 3.54 0.37
CA MET A 132 20.29 4.73 -0.41
C MET A 132 21.43 5.74 -0.52
N LEU A 133 22.11 6.07 0.58
CA LEU A 133 23.13 7.12 0.64
C LEU A 133 24.56 6.57 0.84
N GLY A 134 24.71 5.47 1.56
CA GLY A 134 26.02 4.95 2.02
C GLY A 134 26.31 5.33 3.48
N PRO A 135 27.52 5.03 3.99
CA PRO A 135 27.90 5.31 5.36
C PRO A 135 27.99 6.82 5.63
N SER A 136 27.50 7.24 6.79
CA SER A 136 27.36 8.65 7.20
C SER A 136 28.67 9.46 7.24
N GLY A 137 29.84 8.81 7.24
CA GLY A 137 31.16 9.47 7.30
C GLY A 137 31.53 10.30 6.06
N LEU A 138 30.98 9.98 4.88
CA LEU A 138 31.28 10.68 3.63
C LEU A 138 30.52 12.00 3.45
N ALA A 139 29.46 12.24 4.22
CA ALA A 139 28.75 13.51 4.22
C ALA A 139 29.44 14.60 5.06
N THR A 140 30.19 14.21 6.09
CA THR A 140 30.77 15.11 7.10
C THR A 140 32.20 15.53 6.77
N LEU A 141 33.00 14.66 6.13
CA LEU A 141 34.42 14.93 5.84
C LEU A 141 34.67 16.03 4.79
N GLY A 142 33.67 16.37 3.97
CA GLY A 142 33.77 17.47 3.01
C GLY A 142 33.47 18.86 3.58
N ALA A 143 32.99 18.97 4.82
CA ALA A 143 32.58 20.24 5.42
C ALA A 143 33.75 21.09 5.93
N GLN A 144 34.97 20.55 5.94
CA GLN A 144 36.16 21.23 6.44
C GLN A 144 36.93 22.04 5.37
N GLN A 145 36.54 21.95 4.09
CA GLN A 145 37.17 22.71 2.99
C GLN A 145 36.42 24.00 2.61
N ASP A 146 35.16 24.20 3.02
CA ASP A 146 34.45 25.47 2.81
C ASP A 146 34.60 26.37 4.05
N GLY A 147 35.55 27.32 3.96
CA GLY A 147 35.98 28.22 5.03
C GLY A 147 34.91 29.16 5.61
N ARG A 148 34.01 28.64 6.45
CA ARG A 148 33.31 29.43 7.48
C ARG A 148 33.43 28.75 8.83
N ARG A 149 34.21 29.36 9.73
CA ARG A 149 34.28 28.98 11.15
C ARG A 149 32.89 29.15 11.77
N PRO A 150 32.35 28.17 12.51
CA PRO A 150 31.20 28.41 13.37
C PRO A 150 31.67 29.25 14.56
N PHE A 151 31.03 30.41 14.75
CA PHE A 151 31.19 31.28 15.91
C PHE A 151 30.77 30.50 17.17
N SER A 152 31.70 30.22 18.08
CA SER A 152 31.40 29.62 19.38
C SER A 152 30.83 30.69 20.31
N TRP A 153 29.52 30.67 20.54
CA TRP A 153 28.88 31.37 21.65
C TRP A 153 29.21 30.62 22.95
N ALA A 154 30.23 31.08 23.66
CA ALA A 154 30.47 30.66 25.03
C ALA A 154 29.37 31.27 25.92
N SER A 155 28.49 30.42 26.45
CA SER A 155 27.51 30.80 27.46
C SER A 155 28.13 30.74 28.85
N THR A 156 28.28 31.90 29.46
CA THR A 156 28.67 32.11 30.86
C THR A 156 27.60 31.55 31.80
N PRO A 157 27.95 30.76 32.84
CA PRO A 157 27.09 30.58 34.01
C PRO A 157 27.40 31.68 35.04
N ARG A 158 26.38 32.44 35.46
CA ARG A 158 26.45 33.26 36.68
C ARG A 158 25.88 32.47 37.86
N GLY A 159 26.67 32.34 38.92
CA GLY A 159 26.14 32.25 40.28
C GLY A 159 26.67 31.10 41.15
N ALA A 160 27.87 31.23 41.71
CA ALA A 160 28.18 30.74 43.06
C ALA A 160 29.41 31.45 43.63
N ARG A 161 29.34 31.81 44.91
CA ARG A 161 30.22 32.70 45.68
C ARG A 161 31.59 32.09 46.02
N ASN A 162 32.57 33.00 46.16
CA ASN A 162 33.74 33.01 47.06
C ASN A 162 34.70 31.81 47.09
N ARG A 163 35.99 32.02 46.73
CA ARG A 163 37.12 32.33 47.66
C ARG A 163 38.48 32.36 46.93
N CYS A 164 39.34 33.26 47.40
CA CYS A 164 40.74 33.64 47.09
C CYS A 164 41.74 32.48 46.78
N THR A 165 42.63 32.59 45.76
CA THR A 165 44.07 33.04 45.74
C THR A 165 45.08 31.87 45.53
N PRO A 166 46.35 32.06 45.10
CA PRO A 166 46.80 32.48 43.75
C PRO A 166 48.04 31.68 43.21
N CYS A 167 48.60 32.15 42.07
CA CYS A 167 49.99 32.00 41.55
C CYS A 167 50.49 30.58 41.14
N THR A 168 51.26 30.37 40.05
CA THR A 168 52.54 31.02 39.67
C THR A 168 52.89 30.80 38.18
N THR A 169 53.80 31.66 37.71
CA THR A 169 54.36 32.08 36.40
C THR A 169 55.17 31.06 35.55
N PRO A 170 55.66 31.46 34.35
CA PRO A 170 55.94 30.64 33.16
C PRO A 170 57.43 30.52 32.75
N SER A 171 57.72 29.86 31.61
CA SER A 171 58.92 30.03 30.76
C SER A 171 58.57 29.57 29.33
N THR A 172 58.67 30.31 28.21
CA THR A 172 59.68 31.14 27.51
C THR A 172 60.68 30.38 26.61
N LEU A 173 60.93 30.99 25.44
CA LEU A 173 61.93 30.76 24.36
C LEU A 173 61.48 29.91 23.14
N ASP A 174 61.85 30.21 21.88
CA ASP A 174 62.29 31.43 21.17
C ASP A 174 62.47 31.11 19.66
N LYS A 175 62.47 32.14 18.80
CA LYS A 175 63.12 32.28 17.45
C LYS A 175 62.59 31.45 16.25
N SER A 176 61.94 32.04 15.23
CA SER A 176 62.37 32.94 14.13
C SER A 176 63.01 32.22 12.92
N VAL A 177 62.48 32.47 11.70
CA VAL A 177 63.20 32.78 10.42
C VAL A 177 62.26 32.56 9.21
N ALA A 178 62.21 33.56 8.33
CA ALA A 178 61.86 33.52 6.89
C ALA A 178 63.12 34.04 6.12
N PRO A 179 63.31 33.95 4.78
CA PRO A 179 62.31 33.93 3.69
C PRO A 179 62.70 33.10 2.41
N SER A 180 61.94 33.28 1.32
CA SER A 180 62.33 33.30 -0.12
C SER A 180 61.72 32.25 -1.05
N GLU A 181 61.27 32.73 -2.20
CA GLU A 181 60.63 32.05 -3.33
C GLU A 181 61.61 31.21 -4.18
N THR A 182 61.11 30.15 -4.83
CA THR A 182 61.52 29.73 -6.19
C THR A 182 60.53 28.72 -6.75
N LEU A 183 60.04 28.99 -7.97
CA LEU A 183 59.31 28.05 -8.82
C LEU A 183 60.26 26.95 -9.34
N SER A 184 59.87 25.68 -9.21
CA SER A 184 60.02 24.69 -10.29
C SER A 184 59.18 23.45 -9.96
N GLY A 185 58.49 22.94 -10.97
CA GLY A 185 57.49 21.89 -10.81
C GLY A 185 58.08 20.52 -10.52
N THR A 186 57.34 19.77 -9.71
CA THR A 186 57.20 18.33 -9.84
C THR A 186 55.74 18.01 -9.56
N ASP A 187 55.07 17.44 -10.55
CA ASP A 187 53.77 16.77 -10.44
C ASP A 187 53.79 15.78 -9.28
N SER A 188 53.29 16.17 -8.12
CA SER A 188 52.80 15.23 -7.12
C SER A 188 51.37 14.90 -7.51
N MET A 189 51.24 13.85 -8.32
CA MET A 189 49.99 13.14 -8.57
C MET A 189 49.21 13.02 -7.26
N ILE A 190 48.08 13.72 -7.21
CA ILE A 190 47.03 13.46 -6.22
C ILE A 190 46.47 12.09 -6.58
N ILE A 191 46.98 11.04 -5.92
CA ILE A 191 46.26 9.77 -5.83
C ILE A 191 45.02 10.08 -5.00
N ALA A 192 43.92 10.41 -5.68
CA ALA A 192 42.62 10.51 -5.06
C ALA A 192 42.26 9.16 -4.43
N ASP A 193 41.90 9.18 -3.15
CA ASP A 193 41.43 8.03 -2.37
C ASP A 193 40.30 7.25 -3.07
N ASP A 194 40.66 6.19 -3.79
CA ASP A 194 39.74 5.31 -4.54
C ASP A 194 38.80 4.53 -3.60
N ASN A 195 39.20 4.34 -2.33
CA ASN A 195 38.43 3.58 -1.34
C ASN A 195 37.14 4.28 -0.87
N SER A 196 37.05 5.60 -1.00
CA SER A 196 35.90 6.38 -0.54
C SER A 196 34.70 6.30 -1.49
N GLN A 197 34.93 6.07 -2.79
CA GLN A 197 33.85 5.94 -3.78
C GLN A 197 33.19 4.55 -3.73
N CYS A 198 33.89 3.53 -3.23
CA CYS A 198 33.37 2.17 -3.18
C CYS A 198 32.20 1.99 -2.20
N MET A 199 32.09 2.85 -1.18
CA MET A 199 31.06 2.73 -0.14
C MET A 199 29.79 3.56 -0.41
N GLU A 200 29.77 4.36 -1.47
CA GLU A 200 28.63 5.20 -1.85
C GLU A 200 27.38 4.36 -2.14
N GLY A 201 26.21 4.82 -1.66
CA GLY A 201 24.94 4.16 -1.91
C GLY A 201 24.35 4.44 -3.30
N LEU A 202 23.09 4.08 -3.50
CA LEU A 202 22.38 4.24 -4.77
C LEU A 202 22.28 5.70 -5.25
N ILE A 203 21.90 6.63 -4.38
CA ILE A 203 21.65 8.04 -4.72
C ILE A 203 22.92 8.75 -5.26
N PRO A 204 24.06 8.75 -4.56
CA PRO A 204 25.28 9.39 -5.07
C PRO A 204 25.81 8.76 -6.36
N ARG A 205 25.71 7.43 -6.53
CA ARG A 205 26.08 6.75 -7.79
C ARG A 205 25.14 7.11 -8.94
N LEU A 206 23.83 7.16 -8.69
CA LEU A 206 22.85 7.63 -9.68
C LEU A 206 23.12 9.08 -10.08
N ALA A 207 23.46 9.94 -9.13
CA ALA A 207 23.77 11.35 -9.40
C ALA A 207 24.95 11.48 -10.40
N ARG A 208 25.99 10.67 -10.24
CA ARG A 208 27.13 10.60 -11.17
C ARG A 208 26.71 10.07 -12.56
N ASP A 209 26.10 8.89 -12.57
CA ASP A 209 25.83 8.17 -13.81
C ASP A 209 24.69 8.81 -14.63
N ILE A 210 23.77 9.58 -14.02
CA ILE A 210 22.77 10.39 -14.75
C ILE A 210 23.45 11.40 -15.67
N PHE A 211 24.35 12.24 -15.14
CA PHE A 211 25.02 13.24 -15.96
C PHE A 211 25.93 12.61 -17.00
N GLN A 212 26.58 11.49 -16.68
CA GLN A 212 27.35 10.72 -17.66
C GLN A 212 26.46 10.20 -18.80
N SER A 213 25.31 9.61 -18.47
CA SER A 213 24.36 9.06 -19.45
C SER A 213 23.75 10.15 -20.34
N LEU A 214 23.38 11.30 -19.75
CA LEU A 214 22.85 12.44 -20.51
C LEU A 214 23.90 13.04 -21.46
N ARG A 215 25.15 13.17 -21.01
CA ARG A 215 26.26 13.62 -21.86
C ARG A 215 26.52 12.67 -23.03
N LEU A 216 26.51 11.36 -22.78
CA LEU A 216 26.65 10.35 -23.82
C LEU A 216 25.49 10.42 -24.82
N LYS A 217 24.26 10.57 -24.35
CA LYS A 217 23.07 10.69 -25.20
C LYS A 217 23.10 11.96 -26.06
N HIS A 218 23.55 13.10 -25.51
CA HIS A 218 23.77 14.34 -26.27
C HIS A 218 24.88 14.20 -27.30
N LYS A 219 25.98 13.52 -26.96
CA LYS A 219 27.10 13.29 -27.89
C LYS A 219 26.69 12.41 -29.07
N ASN A 220 25.84 11.41 -28.83
CA ASN A 220 25.33 10.55 -29.90
C ASN A 220 24.29 11.27 -30.77
N ASN A 221 23.45 12.12 -30.17
CA ASN A 221 22.40 12.86 -30.85
C ASN A 221 22.43 14.34 -30.42
N SER A 222 23.10 15.19 -31.20
CA SER A 222 23.26 16.62 -30.90
C SER A 222 21.94 17.41 -30.90
N SER A 223 20.86 16.83 -31.42
CA SER A 223 19.50 17.39 -31.39
C SER A 223 18.80 17.28 -30.03
N HIS A 224 19.35 16.51 -29.08
CA HIS A 224 18.79 16.39 -27.74
C HIS A 224 19.42 17.40 -26.78
N SER A 225 18.60 18.19 -26.08
CA SER A 225 19.04 19.00 -24.94
C SER A 225 18.33 18.55 -23.66
N PHE A 226 18.98 18.73 -22.53
CA PHE A 226 18.54 18.16 -21.26
C PHE A 226 18.53 19.22 -20.16
N LEU A 227 17.50 19.21 -19.33
CA LEU A 227 17.39 19.99 -18.10
C LEU A 227 17.15 19.04 -16.94
N VAL A 228 17.99 19.13 -15.90
CA VAL A 228 17.84 18.35 -14.67
C VAL A 228 17.37 19.26 -13.56
N GLU A 229 16.27 18.89 -12.90
CA GLU A 229 15.74 19.58 -11.74
C GLU A 229 15.61 18.61 -10.56
N ILE A 230 15.75 19.11 -9.33
CA ILE A 230 15.66 18.29 -8.12
C ILE A 230 14.72 18.87 -7.09
N GLU A 231 14.13 17.96 -6.31
CA GLU A 231 13.37 18.25 -5.10
C GLU A 231 13.86 17.30 -4.00
N TYR A 232 13.94 17.77 -2.75
CA TYR A 232 14.28 16.92 -1.62
C TYR A 232 13.44 17.30 -0.41
N TYR A 233 12.69 16.34 0.14
CA TYR A 233 11.79 16.60 1.26
C TYR A 233 11.69 15.41 2.20
N GLU A 234 11.26 15.71 3.42
CA GLU A 234 11.02 14.77 4.50
C GLU A 234 9.52 14.71 4.82
N ILE A 235 8.98 13.51 5.01
CA ILE A 235 7.64 13.29 5.56
C ILE A 235 7.80 12.77 6.98
N TYR A 236 7.35 13.54 7.96
CA TYR A 236 7.38 13.16 9.38
C TYR A 236 6.03 13.47 10.02
N ASN A 237 5.43 12.47 10.67
CA ASN A 237 4.13 12.60 11.34
C ASN A 237 3.04 13.16 10.40
N GLU A 238 2.99 12.62 9.16
CA GLU A 238 2.13 13.09 8.05
C GLU A 238 2.33 14.57 7.64
N LYS A 239 3.42 15.21 8.06
CA LYS A 239 3.76 16.58 7.63
C LYS A 239 4.93 16.55 6.67
N VAL A 240 4.88 17.39 5.64
CA VAL A 240 5.94 17.49 4.64
C VAL A 240 6.83 18.70 4.91
N PHE A 241 8.14 18.50 4.88
CA PHE A 241 9.15 19.52 5.12
C PHE A 241 10.17 19.53 3.98
N ASP A 242 10.48 20.72 3.47
CA ASP A 242 11.50 20.92 2.44
C ASP A 242 12.92 20.80 3.03
N LEU A 243 13.78 19.99 2.40
CA LEU A 243 15.18 19.80 2.79
C LEU A 243 16.17 20.63 1.94
N LEU A 244 15.70 21.28 0.87
CA LEU A 244 16.47 22.20 0.01
C LEU A 244 16.31 23.66 0.42
N ALA A 245 15.27 24.01 1.18
CA ALA A 245 15.04 25.36 1.69
C ALA A 245 16.24 25.91 2.51
N GLY A 246 16.49 27.22 2.40
CA GLY A 246 17.54 27.93 3.16
C GLY A 246 17.18 28.08 4.64
N GLU A 247 18.20 28.06 5.51
CA GLU A 247 18.04 28.37 6.95
C GLU A 247 17.57 29.81 7.21
N SER A 248 17.48 30.65 6.17
CA SER A 248 17.09 32.06 6.24
C SER A 248 15.67 32.29 6.75
N THR A 249 14.81 31.28 6.68
CA THR A 249 13.46 31.29 7.28
C THR A 249 13.48 30.33 8.46
N GLY A 250 13.70 30.85 9.67
CA GLY A 250 13.92 30.08 10.90
C GLY A 250 12.79 29.13 11.35
N ASP A 251 11.76 28.93 10.54
CA ASP A 251 10.70 27.94 10.75
C ASP A 251 10.63 27.01 9.53
N LYS A 252 10.82 25.70 9.74
CA LYS A 252 10.50 24.68 8.74
C LYS A 252 8.97 24.63 8.62
N SER A 253 8.42 25.45 7.73
CA SER A 253 6.98 25.50 7.48
C SER A 253 6.49 24.19 6.88
N GLU A 254 5.37 23.69 7.41
CA GLU A 254 4.68 22.53 6.88
C GLU A 254 4.13 22.84 5.49
N LEU A 255 4.43 21.97 4.52
CA LEU A 255 3.94 22.11 3.15
C LEU A 255 2.68 21.27 2.93
N GLN A 256 1.75 21.82 2.15
CA GLN A 256 0.46 21.17 1.85
C GLN A 256 0.51 20.39 0.54
N LEU A 257 -0.09 19.20 0.54
CA LEU A 257 -0.30 18.41 -0.67
C LEU A 257 -1.49 18.96 -1.47
N ARG A 258 -1.36 18.91 -2.79
CA ARG A 258 -2.42 19.22 -3.76
C ARG A 258 -2.44 18.16 -4.85
N HIS A 259 -3.52 18.15 -5.64
CA HIS A 259 -3.68 17.25 -6.77
C HIS A 259 -3.99 18.03 -8.02
N GLN A 260 -3.28 17.72 -9.10
CA GLN A 260 -3.53 18.24 -10.44
C GLN A 260 -3.88 17.07 -11.37
N PRO A 261 -4.89 17.20 -12.25
CA PRO A 261 -5.31 16.10 -13.13
C PRO A 261 -4.20 15.58 -14.06
N THR A 262 -3.24 16.44 -14.45
CA THR A 262 -2.19 16.13 -15.41
C THR A 262 -0.93 15.54 -14.78
N CYS A 263 -0.57 15.96 -13.56
CA CYS A 263 0.69 15.57 -12.90
C CYS A 263 0.50 14.80 -11.59
N GLY A 264 -0.75 14.52 -11.20
CA GLY A 264 -1.07 13.77 -9.99
C GLY A 264 -0.91 14.57 -8.70
N ALA A 265 -0.53 13.89 -7.62
CA ALA A 265 -0.30 14.51 -6.33
C ALA A 265 1.06 15.23 -6.29
N TYR A 266 1.09 16.47 -5.79
CA TYR A 266 2.30 17.26 -5.65
C TYR A 266 2.28 18.11 -4.38
N VAL A 267 3.46 18.53 -3.93
CA VAL A 267 3.64 19.36 -2.73
C VAL A 267 3.68 20.83 -3.14
N LYS A 268 2.71 21.63 -2.69
CA LYS A 268 2.71 23.06 -3.00
C LYS A 268 3.76 23.79 -2.17
N GLY A 269 4.58 24.60 -2.83
CA GLY A 269 5.61 25.42 -2.17
C GLY A 269 6.94 24.72 -1.99
N LEU A 270 7.10 23.49 -2.51
CA LEU A 270 8.35 22.77 -2.51
C LEU A 270 9.36 23.44 -3.47
N VAL A 271 10.59 23.63 -3.02
CA VAL A 271 11.64 24.26 -3.81
C VAL A 271 12.15 23.27 -4.86
N ARG A 272 12.07 23.66 -6.12
CA ARG A 272 12.68 22.96 -7.25
C ARG A 272 13.98 23.65 -7.66
N LYS A 273 15.11 22.92 -7.64
CA LYS A 273 16.44 23.45 -8.01
C LYS A 273 16.89 22.87 -9.33
N LYS A 274 17.32 23.73 -10.26
CA LYS A 274 17.98 23.34 -11.51
C LYS A 274 19.44 23.00 -11.20
N VAL A 275 19.93 21.92 -11.78
CA VAL A 275 21.31 21.45 -11.56
C VAL A 275 21.95 21.13 -12.90
N VAL A 276 23.15 21.65 -13.12
CA VAL A 276 23.86 21.53 -14.41
C VAL A 276 25.03 20.54 -14.34
N GLU A 277 25.59 20.33 -13.13
CA GLU A 277 26.74 19.45 -12.92
C GLU A 277 26.49 18.47 -11.76
N GLU A 278 27.10 17.29 -11.87
CA GLU A 278 27.13 16.27 -10.79
C GLU A 278 27.59 16.84 -9.45
N LYS A 279 28.63 17.69 -9.44
CA LYS A 279 29.19 18.25 -8.19
C LYS A 279 28.15 19.06 -7.41
N GLU A 280 27.33 19.82 -8.11
CA GLU A 280 26.23 20.58 -7.52
C GLU A 280 25.14 19.64 -6.99
N LEU A 281 24.78 18.60 -7.75
CA LEU A 281 23.81 17.58 -7.31
C LEU A 281 24.25 16.91 -6.00
N ARG A 282 25.51 16.49 -5.92
CA ARG A 282 26.12 15.90 -4.71
C ARG A 282 26.11 16.89 -3.53
N LYS A 283 26.31 18.19 -3.77
CA LYS A 283 26.22 19.23 -2.72
C LYS A 283 24.81 19.30 -2.14
N TRP A 284 23.77 19.27 -2.98
CA TRP A 284 22.38 19.29 -2.52
C TRP A 284 21.98 18.03 -1.76
N ILE A 285 22.42 16.84 -2.22
CA ILE A 285 22.21 15.57 -1.52
C ILE A 285 22.82 15.62 -0.12
N ARG A 286 24.09 16.06 0.00
CA ARG A 286 24.76 16.20 1.30
C ARG A 286 24.04 17.20 2.20
N ARG A 287 23.69 18.38 1.69
CA ARG A 287 22.98 19.41 2.45
C ARG A 287 21.66 18.90 3.01
N GLY A 288 20.83 18.26 2.19
CA GLY A 288 19.54 17.75 2.65
C GLY A 288 19.69 16.57 3.64
N SER A 289 20.71 15.73 3.46
CA SER A 289 21.04 14.64 4.39
C SER A 289 21.42 15.18 5.77
N VAL A 290 22.27 16.22 5.81
CA VAL A 290 22.61 16.94 7.05
C VAL A 290 21.38 17.61 7.65
N GLY A 291 20.55 18.27 6.83
CA GLY A 291 19.31 18.93 7.26
C GLY A 291 18.25 18.00 7.88
N ARG A 292 18.26 16.71 7.49
CA ARG A 292 17.47 15.64 8.12
C ARG A 292 18.09 15.19 9.44
N HIS A 293 19.42 15.05 9.50
CA HIS A 293 20.12 14.66 10.73
C HIS A 293 20.07 15.74 11.83
N THR A 294 20.24 17.03 11.50
CA THR A 294 20.14 18.13 12.49
C THR A 294 18.72 18.28 13.07
N ALA A 295 17.69 17.90 12.31
CA ALA A 295 16.33 17.81 12.82
C ALA A 295 16.15 16.64 13.82
N SER A 296 16.98 15.61 13.72
CA SER A 296 16.97 14.44 14.62
C SER A 296 17.73 14.68 15.93
N THR A 297 18.68 15.61 15.98
CA THR A 297 19.41 15.91 17.23
C THR A 297 18.68 16.90 18.13
N LYS A 298 17.75 17.69 17.59
CA LYS A 298 16.98 18.69 18.37
C LYS A 298 15.72 18.13 19.06
N VAL A 299 15.13 17.03 18.58
CA VAL A 299 13.90 16.42 19.15
C VAL A 299 13.84 14.92 18.79
N ASN A 300 14.34 14.04 19.68
CA ASN A 300 14.34 12.56 19.57
C ASN A 300 14.85 11.97 18.23
N GLU A 301 15.05 10.65 18.18
CA GLU A 301 15.53 9.89 17.02
C GLU A 301 14.56 10.00 15.80
N ARG A 302 14.51 11.16 15.16
CA ARG A 302 13.54 11.51 14.10
C ARG A 302 13.81 10.77 12.81
N SER A 303 15.07 10.47 12.48
CA SER A 303 15.46 9.83 11.22
C SER A 303 14.92 8.41 11.04
N SER A 304 14.72 7.64 12.12
CA SER A 304 14.08 6.31 12.06
C SER A 304 12.57 6.39 11.85
N ARG A 305 11.97 7.55 12.09
CA ARG A 305 10.52 7.79 12.10
C ARG A 305 10.06 8.72 10.97
N SER A 306 10.96 9.13 10.08
CA SER A 306 10.64 9.98 8.93
C SER A 306 11.06 9.34 7.61
N HIS A 307 10.26 9.60 6.58
CA HIS A 307 10.55 9.20 5.21
C HIS A 307 11.30 10.33 4.51
N ALA A 308 12.35 10.03 3.76
CA ALA A 308 13.02 11.00 2.92
C ALA A 308 12.83 10.64 1.45
N ILE A 309 12.43 11.62 0.65
CA ILE A 309 12.17 11.44 -0.78
C ILE A 309 13.02 12.44 -1.55
N PHE A 310 13.98 11.93 -2.31
CA PHE A 310 14.79 12.70 -3.24
C PHE A 310 14.26 12.48 -4.65
N CYS A 311 13.77 13.54 -5.29
CA CYS A 311 13.22 13.47 -6.64
C CYS A 311 14.18 14.13 -7.63
N ILE A 312 14.41 13.46 -8.75
CA ILE A 312 15.13 14.01 -9.90
C ILE A 312 14.17 14.05 -11.08
N TYR A 313 14.03 15.21 -11.71
CA TYR A 313 13.29 15.40 -12.95
C TYR A 313 14.29 15.58 -14.07
N VAL A 314 14.12 14.81 -15.14
CA VAL A 314 14.89 14.98 -16.37
C VAL A 314 13.92 15.40 -17.46
N VAL A 315 14.10 16.61 -17.96
CA VAL A 315 13.37 17.13 -19.10
C VAL A 315 14.30 17.03 -20.31
N GLN A 316 13.90 16.22 -21.29
CA GLN A 316 14.58 16.08 -22.57
C GLN A 316 13.80 16.87 -23.62
N LEU A 317 14.47 17.79 -24.28
CA LEU A 317 13.97 18.52 -25.43
C LEU A 317 14.67 17.98 -26.68
N THR A 318 13.92 17.62 -27.71
CA THR A 318 14.47 17.18 -29.00
C THR A 318 14.01 18.13 -30.09
N LEU A 319 14.90 18.42 -31.03
CA LEU A 319 14.58 19.14 -32.26
C LEU A 319 14.68 18.14 -33.42
N ASP A 320 13.57 17.95 -34.13
CA ASP A 320 13.56 17.11 -35.33
C ASP A 320 14.08 17.91 -36.55
N GLU A 321 14.37 17.25 -37.68
CA GLU A 321 14.92 17.89 -38.91
C GLU A 321 14.02 19.02 -39.47
N ASN A 322 12.74 19.02 -39.10
CA ASN A 322 11.75 20.03 -39.49
C ASN A 322 11.57 21.14 -38.42
N ASP A 323 12.54 21.32 -37.52
CA ASP A 323 12.48 22.25 -36.37
C ASP A 323 11.30 22.04 -35.40
N ASN A 324 10.65 20.88 -35.47
CA ASN A 324 9.61 20.52 -34.51
C ASN A 324 10.25 20.16 -33.15
N ASN A 325 9.74 20.78 -32.09
CA ASN A 325 10.18 20.47 -30.73
C ASN A 325 9.37 19.31 -30.14
N SER A 326 10.06 18.33 -29.55
CA SER A 326 9.42 17.34 -28.70
C SER A 326 9.97 17.40 -27.28
N CYS A 327 9.08 17.36 -26.30
CA CYS A 327 9.43 17.41 -24.89
C CYS A 327 9.05 16.09 -24.23
N VAL A 328 10.04 15.43 -23.63
CA VAL A 328 9.86 14.21 -22.84
C VAL A 328 10.30 14.51 -21.42
N THR A 329 9.46 14.19 -20.44
CA THR A 329 9.81 14.38 -19.02
C THR A 329 9.83 13.05 -18.31
N SER A 330 10.83 12.81 -17.47
CA SER A 330 10.86 11.68 -16.55
C SER A 330 11.04 12.15 -15.12
N LYS A 331 10.41 11.42 -14.18
CA LYS A 331 10.52 11.63 -12.74
C LYS A 331 11.12 10.40 -12.08
N LEU A 332 12.24 10.58 -11.38
CA LEU A 332 12.90 9.56 -10.58
C LEU A 332 12.72 9.85 -9.09
N ASN A 333 11.97 8.98 -8.40
CA ASN A 333 11.81 9.02 -6.94
C ASN A 333 12.82 8.09 -6.26
N LEU A 334 13.60 8.62 -5.32
CA LEU A 334 14.56 7.87 -4.51
C LEU A 334 14.16 8.01 -3.04
N VAL A 335 13.59 6.93 -2.49
CA VAL A 335 12.86 6.95 -1.22
C VAL A 335 13.59 6.14 -0.14
N ASP A 336 13.91 6.78 0.97
CA ASP A 336 14.38 6.16 2.20
C ASP A 336 13.25 6.19 3.24
N LEU A 337 12.56 5.05 3.41
CA LEU A 337 11.40 4.97 4.30
C LEU A 337 11.81 4.95 5.78
N ALA A 338 10.85 5.28 6.65
CA ALA A 338 10.96 5.06 8.09
C ALA A 338 11.09 3.56 8.43
N GLY A 339 11.48 3.26 9.66
CA GLY A 339 11.54 1.89 10.19
C GLY A 339 10.19 1.19 10.15
N SER A 340 10.15 -0.04 9.66
CA SER A 340 8.94 -0.87 9.59
C SER A 340 8.49 -1.46 10.93
N GLU A 341 9.31 -1.35 11.96
CA GLU A 341 9.04 -1.91 13.27
C GLU A 341 7.80 -1.32 13.94
N ARG A 342 7.08 -2.15 14.68
CA ARG A 342 5.86 -1.73 15.38
C ARG A 342 6.21 -0.94 16.64
N THR A 343 6.02 0.37 16.61
CA THR A 343 6.11 1.21 17.82
C THR A 343 4.84 1.08 18.65
N GLY A 344 4.78 0.13 19.60
CA GLY A 344 3.57 -0.07 20.40
C GLY A 344 3.64 -1.00 21.61
N ALA A 345 4.81 -1.56 21.98
CA ALA A 345 4.90 -2.53 23.08
C ALA A 345 5.11 -1.92 24.48
N SER A 346 5.27 -0.61 24.61
CA SER A 346 5.44 0.07 25.90
C SER A 346 4.14 0.76 26.27
N GLY A 347 3.50 0.33 27.36
CA GLY A 347 2.18 0.73 27.88
C GLY A 347 2.02 2.22 28.24
N VAL A 348 2.22 3.09 27.26
CA VAL A 348 2.07 4.53 27.38
C VAL A 348 0.67 4.91 26.90
N GLU A 349 -0.21 5.29 27.82
CA GLU A 349 -1.55 5.80 27.50
C GLU A 349 -1.53 7.30 27.15
N GLY A 350 -2.54 7.77 26.40
CA GLY A 350 -2.79 9.21 26.20
C GLY A 350 -2.21 9.85 24.92
N LYS A 351 -1.72 11.09 24.99
CA LYS A 351 -1.25 11.88 23.83
C LYS A 351 -0.04 11.25 23.13
N LEU A 352 0.85 10.64 23.90
CA LEU A 352 2.02 9.91 23.39
C LEU A 352 1.62 8.65 22.60
N PHE A 353 0.52 7.99 22.99
CA PHE A 353 -0.06 6.88 22.23
C PHE A 353 -0.59 7.36 20.87
N LYS A 354 -1.32 8.48 20.83
CA LYS A 354 -1.81 9.07 19.57
C LYS A 354 -0.67 9.53 18.66
N GLU A 355 0.44 9.97 19.22
CA GLU A 355 1.66 10.31 18.48
C GLU A 355 2.36 9.06 17.94
N ALA A 356 2.53 8.03 18.77
CA ALA A 356 3.08 6.72 18.37
C ALA A 356 2.27 6.06 17.24
N THR A 357 0.93 6.11 17.32
CA THR A 357 0.05 5.57 16.28
C THR A 357 0.14 6.35 14.96
N LYS A 358 0.38 7.66 15.01
CA LYS A 358 0.56 8.48 13.80
C LYS A 358 1.91 8.31 13.13
N ILE A 359 2.97 7.98 13.88
CA ILE A 359 4.32 7.77 13.34
C ILE A 359 4.33 6.64 12.30
N ASN A 360 3.59 5.56 12.55
CA ASN A 360 3.51 4.41 11.65
C ASN A 360 2.30 4.42 10.68
N LEU A 361 1.53 5.52 10.65
CA LEU A 361 0.34 5.61 9.79
C LEU A 361 0.70 5.41 8.31
N SER A 362 1.69 6.15 7.81
CA SER A 362 2.14 6.06 6.41
C SER A 362 2.61 4.66 6.01
N LEU A 363 3.34 3.95 6.87
CA LEU A 363 3.78 2.58 6.58
C LEU A 363 2.64 1.56 6.66
N THR A 364 1.69 1.76 7.58
CA THR A 364 0.49 0.91 7.68
C THR A 364 -0.38 1.07 6.44
N VAL A 365 -0.61 2.31 5.99
CA VAL A 365 -1.36 2.61 4.77
C VAL A 365 -0.61 2.10 3.54
N LEU A 366 0.72 2.24 3.48
CA LEU A 366 1.54 1.67 2.41
C LEU A 366 1.33 0.15 2.31
N GLY A 367 1.30 -0.58 3.44
CA GLY A 367 0.97 -2.00 3.45
C GLY A 367 -0.41 -2.31 2.88
N ARG A 368 -1.44 -1.57 3.30
CA ARG A 368 -2.81 -1.73 2.76
C ARG A 368 -2.87 -1.46 1.25
N VAL A 369 -2.13 -0.47 0.76
CA VAL A 369 -2.01 -0.17 -0.68
C VAL A 369 -1.35 -1.32 -1.42
N ILE A 370 -0.24 -1.86 -0.92
CA ILE A 370 0.44 -3.01 -1.52
C ILE A 370 -0.46 -4.24 -1.54
N ASP A 371 -1.17 -4.53 -0.45
CA ASP A 371 -2.10 -5.65 -0.39
C ASP A 371 -3.25 -5.50 -1.38
N ALA A 372 -3.83 -4.31 -1.48
CA ALA A 372 -4.89 -4.01 -2.44
C ALA A 372 -4.41 -4.20 -3.89
N LEU A 373 -3.20 -3.73 -4.21
CA LEU A 373 -2.61 -3.85 -5.54
C LEU A 373 -2.21 -5.29 -5.90
N ALA A 374 -1.64 -6.02 -4.94
CA ALA A 374 -1.35 -7.44 -5.10
C ALA A 374 -2.65 -8.22 -5.36
N ASP A 375 -3.71 -7.95 -4.62
CA ASP A 375 -5.01 -8.58 -4.81
C ASP A 375 -5.63 -8.26 -6.18
N LEU A 376 -5.53 -7.02 -6.65
CA LEU A 376 -5.93 -6.61 -8.00
C LEU A 376 -5.15 -7.37 -9.08
N SER A 377 -3.84 -7.57 -8.89
CA SER A 377 -2.99 -8.32 -9.83
C SER A 377 -3.38 -9.79 -9.94
N THR A 378 -3.91 -10.38 -8.86
CA THR A 378 -4.42 -11.76 -8.84
C THR A 378 -5.84 -11.91 -9.42
N GLY A 379 -6.43 -10.83 -9.93
CA GLY A 379 -7.73 -10.85 -10.59
C GLY A 379 -8.94 -10.61 -9.67
N LYS A 380 -8.72 -10.26 -8.38
CA LYS A 380 -9.83 -9.86 -7.50
C LYS A 380 -10.41 -8.52 -7.99
N ARG A 381 -11.73 -8.49 -8.23
CA ARG A 381 -12.46 -7.29 -8.67
C ARG A 381 -13.00 -6.52 -7.48
N GLY A 382 -13.20 -5.21 -7.64
CA GLY A 382 -13.82 -4.35 -6.62
C GLY A 382 -12.92 -3.98 -5.43
N VAL A 383 -11.61 -4.21 -5.52
CA VAL A 383 -10.66 -3.85 -4.46
C VAL A 383 -10.34 -2.36 -4.56
N PHE A 384 -10.61 -1.61 -3.48
CA PHE A 384 -10.30 -0.19 -3.38
C PHE A 384 -8.89 0.02 -2.83
N CYS A 385 -8.08 0.85 -3.50
CA CYS A 385 -6.72 1.16 -3.08
C CYS A 385 -6.66 2.50 -2.30
N PRO A 386 -6.31 2.49 -0.99
CA PRO A 386 -6.45 3.65 -0.10
C PRO A 386 -5.24 4.61 -0.15
N TYR A 387 -4.83 5.08 -1.33
CA TYR A 387 -3.66 5.97 -1.46
C TYR A 387 -3.78 7.28 -0.66
N ARG A 388 -5.00 7.78 -0.46
CA ARG A 388 -5.28 9.06 0.20
C ARG A 388 -5.22 8.99 1.73
N ASP A 389 -5.13 7.80 2.31
CA ASP A 389 -5.11 7.63 3.77
C ASP A 389 -3.76 8.07 4.38
N SER A 390 -2.71 8.28 3.58
CA SER A 390 -1.44 8.87 4.01
C SER A 390 -0.82 9.76 2.94
N ASN A 391 -0.05 10.77 3.37
CA ASN A 391 0.66 11.67 2.46
C ASN A 391 1.75 10.95 1.68
N LEU A 392 2.40 9.94 2.28
CA LEU A 392 3.40 9.11 1.60
C LEU A 392 2.78 8.35 0.42
N THR A 393 1.70 7.60 0.67
CA THR A 393 1.04 6.81 -0.39
C THR A 393 0.38 7.67 -1.44
N TRP A 394 -0.07 8.87 -1.07
CA TRP A 394 -0.65 9.79 -2.03
C TRP A 394 0.41 10.34 -3.01
N LEU A 395 1.60 10.70 -2.51
CA LEU A 395 2.72 11.17 -3.33
C LEU A 395 3.38 10.05 -4.15
N LEU A 396 3.31 8.81 -3.67
CA LEU A 396 3.83 7.61 -4.35
C LEU A 396 2.78 6.86 -5.17
N MET A 397 1.59 7.45 -5.37
CA MET A 397 0.50 6.83 -6.13
C MET A 397 0.96 6.40 -7.54
N ASP A 398 1.76 7.22 -8.21
CA ASP A 398 2.29 6.89 -9.54
C ASP A 398 3.36 5.78 -9.48
N SER A 399 4.05 5.65 -8.34
CA SER A 399 5.12 4.66 -8.14
C SER A 399 4.59 3.26 -7.82
N LEU A 400 3.38 3.13 -7.29
CA LEU A 400 2.79 1.86 -6.86
C LEU A 400 1.51 1.62 -7.63
N GLY A 401 1.51 0.74 -8.63
CA GLY A 401 0.36 0.47 -9.50
C GLY A 401 0.07 1.55 -10.55
N GLY A 402 0.89 2.61 -10.63
CA GLY A 402 0.73 3.74 -11.53
C GLY A 402 1.74 3.77 -12.68
N ASN A 403 2.01 4.98 -13.20
CA ASN A 403 2.99 5.21 -14.26
C ASN A 403 4.41 5.34 -13.70
N SER A 404 5.05 4.21 -13.40
CA SER A 404 6.46 4.16 -13.00
C SER A 404 7.08 2.77 -13.15
N LYS A 405 8.38 2.73 -13.46
CA LYS A 405 9.23 1.54 -13.32
C LYS A 405 9.78 1.50 -11.90
N THR A 406 9.23 0.62 -11.07
CA THR A 406 9.49 0.64 -9.62
C THR A 406 10.34 -0.53 -9.17
N SER A 407 11.33 -0.22 -8.32
CA SER A 407 12.18 -1.18 -7.63
C SER A 407 12.08 -1.02 -6.11
N MET A 408 11.87 -2.11 -5.39
CA MET A 408 11.89 -2.15 -3.94
C MET A 408 13.18 -2.82 -3.47
N VAL A 409 13.85 -2.24 -2.47
CA VAL A 409 14.96 -2.90 -1.76
C VAL A 409 14.55 -3.19 -0.32
N ALA A 410 14.26 -4.44 -0.03
CA ALA A 410 13.95 -4.95 1.30
C ALA A 410 15.26 -5.23 2.07
N THR A 411 15.53 -4.44 3.09
CA THR A 411 16.74 -4.55 3.92
C THR A 411 16.42 -5.30 5.20
N VAL A 412 17.20 -6.32 5.55
CA VAL A 412 16.95 -7.21 6.69
C VAL A 412 18.19 -7.43 7.54
N SER A 413 17.99 -7.75 8.83
CA SER A 413 19.07 -8.14 9.75
C SER A 413 19.19 -9.67 9.79
N PRO A 414 20.40 -10.24 9.86
CA PRO A 414 20.59 -11.67 10.06
C PRO A 414 20.36 -12.10 11.52
N ASN A 415 20.29 -11.17 12.48
CA ASN A 415 20.24 -11.50 13.91
C ASN A 415 18.88 -12.07 14.36
N SER A 416 18.92 -13.06 15.27
CA SER A 416 17.74 -13.70 15.86
C SER A 416 16.83 -12.76 16.66
N ALA A 417 17.36 -11.71 17.28
CA ALA A 417 16.57 -10.67 17.95
C ALA A 417 15.62 -9.92 17.00
N HIS A 418 15.88 -9.99 15.70
CA HIS A 418 15.14 -9.31 14.64
C HIS A 418 14.39 -10.31 13.73
N TYR A 419 14.20 -11.54 14.20
CA TYR A 419 13.58 -12.61 13.44
C TYR A 419 12.17 -12.26 12.94
N GLU A 420 11.30 -11.76 13.83
CA GLU A 420 9.91 -11.43 13.50
C GLU A 420 9.80 -10.30 12.47
N GLU A 421 10.61 -9.25 12.63
CA GLU A 421 10.67 -8.11 11.72
C GLU A 421 11.26 -8.50 10.35
N THR A 422 12.22 -9.41 10.32
CA THR A 422 12.77 -9.98 9.08
C THR A 422 11.71 -10.79 8.35
N CYS A 423 10.95 -11.64 9.06
CA CYS A 423 9.82 -12.37 8.48
C CYS A 423 8.78 -11.41 7.90
N GLN A 424 8.42 -10.36 8.64
CA GLN A 424 7.43 -9.38 8.20
C GLN A 424 7.90 -8.61 6.96
N THR A 425 9.17 -8.19 6.93
CA THR A 425 9.79 -7.51 5.80
C THR A 425 9.78 -8.37 4.54
N LEU A 426 10.12 -9.66 4.65
CA LEU A 426 10.13 -10.58 3.51
C LEU A 426 8.72 -10.91 2.99
N ARG A 427 7.73 -11.07 3.88
CA ARG A 427 6.33 -11.22 3.47
C ARG A 427 5.84 -9.98 2.71
N TYR A 428 6.17 -8.81 3.23
CA TYR A 428 5.83 -7.53 2.60
C TYR A 428 6.45 -7.39 1.21
N ALA A 429 7.74 -7.71 1.09
CA ALA A 429 8.47 -7.75 -0.17
C ALA A 429 7.84 -8.74 -1.18
N ALA A 430 7.43 -9.93 -0.72
CA ALA A 430 6.79 -10.93 -1.56
C ALA A 430 5.43 -10.44 -2.12
N ARG A 431 4.67 -9.67 -1.33
CA ARG A 431 3.43 -9.02 -1.78
C ARG A 431 3.72 -7.89 -2.77
N ALA A 432 4.70 -7.04 -2.47
CA ALA A 432 5.10 -5.94 -3.35
C ALA A 432 5.52 -6.42 -4.76
N LYS A 433 6.17 -7.59 -4.85
CA LYS A 433 6.56 -8.22 -6.12
C LYS A 433 5.38 -8.51 -7.06
N GLN A 434 4.17 -8.71 -6.51
CA GLN A 434 2.96 -9.00 -7.29
C GLN A 434 2.37 -7.74 -7.94
N ILE A 435 2.79 -6.54 -7.52
CA ILE A 435 2.27 -5.28 -8.05
C ILE A 435 2.71 -5.11 -9.51
N VAL A 436 1.74 -4.88 -10.39
CA VAL A 436 1.96 -4.55 -11.80
C VAL A 436 1.68 -3.06 -12.03
N ASN A 437 2.70 -2.33 -12.47
CA ASN A 437 2.63 -0.93 -12.85
C ASN A 437 2.34 -0.79 -14.35
N ARG A 438 1.85 0.39 -14.76
CA ARG A 438 1.63 0.75 -16.17
C ARG A 438 2.57 1.87 -16.58
N ALA A 439 3.80 1.52 -16.93
CA ALA A 439 4.85 2.48 -17.27
C ALA A 439 4.75 2.96 -18.73
N ILE A 440 4.65 4.27 -18.91
CA ILE A 440 4.51 4.96 -20.20
C ILE A 440 5.52 6.11 -20.23
N ILE A 441 6.12 6.35 -21.39
CA ILE A 441 6.99 7.52 -21.61
C ILE A 441 6.14 8.80 -21.52
N ASN A 442 6.54 9.79 -20.72
CA ASN A 442 5.78 11.03 -20.59
C ASN A 442 6.17 12.02 -21.70
N GLU A 443 5.54 11.86 -22.84
CA GLU A 443 5.57 12.77 -23.98
C GLU A 443 4.25 13.54 -24.06
N ASP A 444 4.30 14.75 -24.61
CA ASP A 444 3.08 15.49 -24.93
C ASP A 444 2.19 14.65 -25.87
N PRO A 445 0.90 14.44 -25.54
CA PRO A 445 -0.03 13.68 -26.37
C PRO A 445 -0.14 14.20 -27.81
N GLN A 446 -0.09 15.53 -28.00
CA GLN A 446 -0.16 16.14 -29.33
C GLN A 446 1.09 15.81 -30.13
N VAL A 447 2.27 15.92 -29.51
CA VAL A 447 3.54 15.61 -30.17
C VAL A 447 3.66 14.12 -30.49
N ARG A 448 3.20 13.24 -29.59
CA ARG A 448 3.13 11.80 -29.86
C ARG A 448 2.22 11.49 -31.05
N GLN A 449 1.05 12.13 -31.10
CA GLN A 449 0.11 11.94 -32.20
C GLN A 449 0.69 12.43 -33.54
N ILE A 450 1.36 13.59 -33.54
CA ILE A 450 2.06 14.12 -34.71
C ILE A 450 3.14 13.14 -35.17
N LYS A 451 4.00 12.64 -34.28
CA LYS A 451 5.04 11.65 -34.63
C LYS A 451 4.45 10.37 -35.24
N ALA A 452 3.36 9.85 -34.66
CA ALA A 452 2.69 8.66 -35.17
C ALA A 452 2.09 8.89 -36.57
N LEU A 453 1.43 10.04 -36.79
CA LEU A 453 0.88 10.40 -38.09
C LEU A 453 1.97 10.63 -39.14
N THR A 454 3.07 11.32 -38.79
CA THR A 454 4.19 11.55 -39.70
C THR A 454 4.87 10.23 -40.10
N ALA A 455 5.06 9.30 -39.16
CA ALA A 455 5.60 7.98 -39.47
C ALA A 455 4.67 7.18 -40.40
N GLU A 456 3.36 7.29 -40.19
CA GLU A 456 2.36 6.66 -41.05
C GLU A 456 2.33 7.28 -42.45
N VAL A 457 2.40 8.61 -42.56
CA VAL A 457 2.53 9.32 -43.85
C VAL A 457 3.79 8.85 -44.59
N ALA A 458 4.93 8.78 -43.91
CA ALA A 458 6.18 8.29 -44.50
C ALA A 458 6.07 6.82 -44.95
N ARG A 459 5.41 5.97 -44.16
CA ARG A 459 5.13 4.57 -44.51
C ARG A 459 4.25 4.46 -45.75
N LEU A 460 3.17 5.23 -45.81
CA LEU A 460 2.25 5.27 -46.94
C LEU A 460 2.94 5.79 -48.20
N GLN A 461 3.75 6.85 -48.09
CA GLN A 461 4.56 7.36 -49.20
C GLN A 461 5.53 6.29 -49.73
N ARG A 462 6.17 5.52 -48.83
CA ARG A 462 7.06 4.41 -49.21
C ARG A 462 6.32 3.31 -49.96
N LEU A 463 5.15 2.90 -49.47
CA LEU A 463 4.27 1.93 -50.14
C LEU A 463 3.77 2.42 -51.51
N LEU A 464 3.52 3.73 -51.65
CA LEU A 464 3.16 4.33 -52.94
C LEU A 464 4.34 4.36 -53.91
N CYS A 465 5.57 4.51 -53.42
CA CYS A 465 6.80 4.49 -54.22
C CYS A 465 7.20 3.06 -54.66
N GLU A 466 6.93 2.07 -53.82
CA GLU A 466 7.22 0.65 -54.09
C GLU A 466 6.15 -0.03 -54.98
N ARG A 467 5.04 0.64 -55.31
CA ARG A 467 4.12 0.14 -56.33
C ARG A 467 4.79 0.22 -57.70
N PRO A 468 5.00 -0.91 -58.42
CA PRO A 468 5.45 -0.84 -59.80
C PRO A 468 4.38 -0.08 -60.61
N ARG A 469 4.82 0.92 -61.38
CA ARG A 469 4.02 1.51 -62.46
C ARG A 469 3.85 0.42 -63.53
N LEU A 470 2.89 -0.47 -63.32
CA LEU A 470 2.37 -1.33 -64.36
C LEU A 470 1.65 -0.42 -65.35
N GLU A 471 2.13 -0.38 -66.59
CA GLU A 471 1.38 0.15 -67.72
C GLU A 471 0.15 -0.75 -67.89
N HIS A 472 -0.94 -0.36 -67.24
CA HIS A 472 -2.23 -1.02 -67.42
C HIS A 472 -2.82 -0.53 -68.75
N SER A 473 -3.33 -1.47 -69.54
CA SER A 473 -4.07 -1.14 -70.77
C SER A 473 -5.28 -0.26 -70.43
N ASN A 474 -5.70 0.62 -71.35
CA ASN A 474 -6.88 1.47 -71.15
C ASN A 474 -8.14 0.66 -70.76
N ASP A 475 -8.25 -0.59 -71.20
CA ASP A 475 -9.33 -1.53 -70.81
C ASP A 475 -9.30 -1.92 -69.31
N ASP A 476 -8.11 -2.02 -68.70
CA ASP A 476 -7.97 -2.35 -67.28
C ASP A 476 -8.33 -1.15 -66.41
N VAL A 477 -8.01 0.07 -66.89
CA VAL A 477 -8.36 1.33 -66.22
C VAL A 477 -9.88 1.53 -66.22
N GLU A 478 -10.55 1.25 -67.33
CA GLU A 478 -12.01 1.39 -67.44
C GLU A 478 -12.75 0.36 -66.56
N ARG A 479 -12.30 -0.90 -66.54
CA ARG A 479 -12.84 -1.91 -65.60
C ARG A 479 -12.62 -1.56 -64.14
N LEU A 480 -11.47 -0.96 -63.81
CA LEU A 480 -11.17 -0.50 -62.45
C LEU A 480 -12.01 0.73 -62.07
N GLN A 481 -12.33 1.62 -63.01
CA GLN A 481 -13.24 2.74 -62.81
C GLN A 481 -14.68 2.26 -62.53
N ASP A 482 -15.18 1.31 -63.30
CA ASP A 482 -16.50 0.70 -63.04
C ASP A 482 -16.54 -0.01 -61.68
N ARG A 483 -15.44 -0.69 -61.31
CA ARG A 483 -15.32 -1.35 -60.01
C ARG A 483 -15.23 -0.35 -58.87
N LEU A 484 -14.56 0.79 -59.07
CA LEU A 484 -14.50 1.89 -58.11
C LEU A 484 -15.88 2.49 -57.88
N LEU A 485 -16.65 2.72 -58.94
CA LEU A 485 -18.01 3.25 -58.85
C LEU A 485 -18.95 2.31 -58.09
N GLN A 486 -18.86 1.00 -58.34
CA GLN A 486 -19.61 0.00 -57.57
C GLN A 486 -19.20 -0.02 -56.10
N LEU A 487 -17.89 0.06 -55.80
CA LEU A 487 -17.40 0.07 -54.43
C LEU A 487 -17.79 1.36 -53.70
N GLU A 488 -17.83 2.50 -54.37
CA GLU A 488 -18.32 3.76 -53.81
C GLU A 488 -19.81 3.70 -53.46
N GLN A 489 -20.63 3.08 -54.31
CA GLN A 489 -22.03 2.80 -54.00
C GLN A 489 -22.17 1.85 -52.80
N ASP A 490 -21.43 0.74 -52.78
CA ASP A 490 -21.45 -0.21 -51.66
C ASP A 490 -21.01 0.43 -50.33
N VAL A 491 -20.02 1.33 -50.36
CA VAL A 491 -19.57 2.07 -49.17
C VAL A 491 -20.66 3.03 -48.71
N SER A 492 -21.30 3.76 -49.63
CA SER A 492 -22.42 4.66 -49.30
C SER A 492 -23.60 3.91 -48.67
N ASP A 493 -23.96 2.74 -49.20
CA ASP A 493 -25.04 1.92 -48.66
C ASP A 493 -24.70 1.36 -47.26
N ARG A 494 -23.43 0.99 -47.05
CA ARG A 494 -22.92 0.54 -45.75
C ARG A 494 -22.90 1.68 -44.73
N ASP A 495 -22.51 2.88 -45.14
CA ASP A 495 -22.52 4.06 -44.27
C ASP A 495 -23.94 4.41 -43.83
N PHE A 496 -24.92 4.34 -44.74
CA PHE A 496 -26.33 4.48 -44.40
C PHE A 496 -26.78 3.44 -43.36
N THR A 497 -26.41 2.18 -43.56
CA THR A 497 -26.73 1.08 -42.63
C THR A 497 -26.07 1.29 -41.26
N ILE A 498 -24.82 1.77 -41.24
CA ILE A 498 -24.09 2.07 -40.01
C ILE A 498 -24.77 3.19 -39.23
N ASP A 499 -25.21 4.25 -39.90
CA ASP A 499 -25.88 5.38 -39.25
C ASP A 499 -27.28 5.02 -38.73
N GLU A 500 -27.99 4.12 -39.43
CA GLU A 500 -29.23 3.54 -38.91
C GLU A 500 -28.99 2.72 -37.64
N LEU A 501 -28.00 1.82 -37.65
CA LEU A 501 -27.64 1.01 -36.48
C LEU A 501 -27.17 1.86 -35.31
N ARG A 502 -26.42 2.94 -35.58
CA ARG A 502 -25.98 3.92 -34.56
C ARG A 502 -27.16 4.62 -33.92
N SER A 503 -28.16 5.02 -34.70
CA SER A 503 -29.38 5.67 -34.20
C SER A 503 -30.18 4.72 -33.30
N GLN A 504 -30.37 3.47 -33.72
CA GLN A 504 -31.03 2.45 -32.91
C GLN A 504 -30.29 2.16 -31.59
N LEU A 505 -28.95 2.15 -31.63
CA LEU A 505 -28.12 1.95 -30.44
C LEU A 505 -28.23 3.14 -29.48
N LEU A 506 -28.27 4.36 -30.02
CA LEU A 506 -28.43 5.59 -29.24
C LEU A 506 -29.77 5.60 -28.50
N GLU A 507 -30.86 5.23 -29.18
CA GLU A 507 -32.18 5.12 -28.55
C GLU A 507 -32.22 4.08 -27.43
N LYS A 508 -31.62 2.90 -27.65
CA LYS A 508 -31.51 1.86 -26.61
C LYS A 508 -30.71 2.36 -25.40
N ASN A 509 -29.58 3.03 -25.63
CA ASN A 509 -28.74 3.57 -24.56
C ASN A 509 -29.48 4.65 -23.76
N VAL A 510 -30.22 5.54 -24.43
CA VAL A 510 -31.04 6.57 -23.76
C VAL A 510 -32.15 5.93 -22.92
N ALA A 511 -32.78 4.85 -23.41
CA ALA A 511 -33.80 4.12 -22.67
C ALA A 511 -33.22 3.41 -21.43
N GLU A 512 -32.03 2.81 -21.52
CA GLU A 512 -31.33 2.21 -20.38
C GLU A 512 -30.90 3.27 -19.35
N LEU A 513 -30.38 4.41 -19.79
CA LEU A 513 -30.01 5.51 -18.90
C LEU A 513 -31.20 6.03 -18.10
N LYS A 514 -32.38 6.14 -18.71
CA LYS A 514 -33.61 6.52 -17.99
C LYS A 514 -33.99 5.51 -16.92
N LYS A 515 -33.93 4.20 -17.23
CA LYS A 515 -34.20 3.13 -16.24
C LYS A 515 -33.24 3.20 -15.05
N LEU A 516 -31.95 3.43 -15.31
CA LEU A 516 -30.94 3.57 -14.27
C LEU A 516 -31.15 4.84 -13.42
N ASP A 517 -31.57 5.97 -14.02
CA ASP A 517 -31.89 7.19 -13.26
C ASP A 517 -33.09 6.98 -12.33
N ASP A 518 -34.13 6.31 -12.81
CA ASP A 518 -35.32 5.99 -12.00
C ASP A 518 -34.97 5.05 -10.82
N GLU A 519 -34.12 4.05 -11.06
CA GLU A 519 -33.64 3.14 -10.02
C GLU A 519 -32.74 3.86 -9.00
N ASN A 520 -31.87 4.77 -9.45
CA ASN A 520 -31.02 5.57 -8.57
C ASN A 520 -31.85 6.52 -7.69
N ARG A 521 -32.88 7.17 -8.25
CA ARG A 521 -33.85 7.97 -7.48
C ARG A 521 -34.61 7.12 -6.45
N ARG A 522 -34.90 5.85 -6.76
CA ARG A 522 -35.52 4.92 -5.81
C ARG A 522 -34.58 4.59 -4.65
N LEU A 523 -33.34 4.22 -4.95
CA LEU A 523 -32.33 3.91 -3.93
C LEU A 523 -32.02 5.12 -3.04
N GLN A 524 -32.00 6.34 -3.59
CA GLN A 524 -31.82 7.56 -2.79
C GLN A 524 -32.95 7.79 -1.77
N ARG A 525 -34.20 7.46 -2.13
CA ARG A 525 -35.33 7.52 -1.19
C ARG A 525 -35.17 6.51 -0.07
N GLU A 526 -34.79 5.28 -0.39
CA GLU A 526 -34.56 4.21 0.58
C GLU A 526 -33.40 4.54 1.54
N VAL A 527 -32.29 5.07 1.03
CA VAL A 527 -31.18 5.55 1.87
C VAL A 527 -31.62 6.68 2.81
N LYS A 528 -32.52 7.57 2.36
CA LYS A 528 -33.05 8.64 3.22
C LYS A 528 -33.92 8.09 4.35
N GLU A 529 -34.71 7.06 4.09
CA GLU A 529 -35.49 6.36 5.12
C GLU A 529 -34.58 5.59 6.10
N LEU A 530 -33.58 4.87 5.60
CA LEU A 530 -32.59 4.19 6.44
C LEU A 530 -31.82 5.16 7.33
N ARG A 531 -31.50 6.37 6.85
CA ARG A 531 -30.88 7.41 7.69
C ARG A 531 -31.80 7.87 8.82
N ARG A 532 -33.10 8.04 8.55
CA ARG A 532 -34.09 8.44 9.57
C ARG A 532 -34.21 7.37 10.66
N THR A 533 -34.32 6.10 10.25
CA THR A 533 -34.42 4.98 11.19
C THR A 533 -33.14 4.81 12.01
N ASN A 534 -31.96 4.99 11.41
CA ASN A 534 -30.69 4.91 12.14
C ASN A 534 -30.57 5.98 13.24
N VAL A 535 -31.05 7.20 13.00
CA VAL A 535 -31.12 8.24 14.04
C VAL A 535 -32.04 7.81 15.18
N THR A 536 -33.18 7.18 14.87
CA THR A 536 -34.09 6.65 15.90
C THR A 536 -33.42 5.53 16.71
N VAL A 537 -32.70 4.61 16.05
CA VAL A 537 -31.97 3.53 16.72
C VAL A 537 -30.89 4.09 17.66
N GLN A 538 -30.12 5.07 17.22
CA GLN A 538 -29.11 5.72 18.06
C GLN A 538 -29.72 6.40 19.29
N ARG A 539 -30.88 7.05 19.15
CA ARG A 539 -31.62 7.61 20.30
C ARG A 539 -32.00 6.52 21.29
N LEU A 540 -32.61 5.43 20.81
CA LEU A 540 -33.03 4.31 21.67
C LEU A 540 -31.84 3.63 22.35
N GLN A 541 -30.70 3.50 21.68
CA GLN A 541 -29.46 3.00 22.28
C GLN A 541 -28.97 3.90 23.42
N SER A 542 -29.02 5.23 23.24
CA SER A 542 -28.63 6.16 24.29
C SER A 542 -29.55 6.06 25.52
N GLU A 543 -30.86 5.92 25.31
CA GLU A 543 -31.84 5.71 26.38
C GLU A 543 -31.60 4.39 27.13
N LEU A 544 -31.29 3.31 26.40
CA LEU A 544 -30.95 2.02 26.99
C LEU A 544 -29.65 2.08 27.82
N THR A 545 -28.63 2.81 27.36
CA THR A 545 -27.39 3.00 28.13
C THR A 545 -27.59 3.83 29.40
N ALA A 546 -28.56 4.75 29.41
CA ALA A 546 -28.91 5.50 30.61
C ALA A 546 -29.64 4.60 31.62
N ALA A 547 -30.63 3.84 31.16
CA ALA A 547 -31.41 2.93 32.01
C ALA A 547 -30.57 1.78 32.60
N THR A 548 -29.54 1.31 31.88
CA THR A 548 -28.62 0.28 32.38
C THR A 548 -27.73 0.80 33.50
N LYS A 549 -27.19 2.03 33.38
CA LYS A 549 -26.44 2.69 34.45
C LYS A 549 -27.29 2.90 35.71
N GLU A 550 -28.55 3.29 35.54
CA GLU A 550 -29.48 3.45 36.67
C GLU A 550 -29.73 2.10 37.37
N ASN A 551 -29.91 1.02 36.62
CA ASN A 551 -30.06 -0.33 37.18
C ASN A 551 -28.80 -0.78 37.94
N GLU A 552 -27.60 -0.51 37.41
CA GLU A 552 -26.34 -0.82 38.10
C GLU A 552 -26.20 -0.05 39.42
N GLN A 553 -26.59 1.23 39.44
CA GLN A 553 -26.62 2.03 40.66
C GLN A 553 -27.58 1.46 41.71
N LEU A 554 -28.79 1.06 41.30
CA LEU A 554 -29.76 0.45 42.20
C LEU A 554 -29.27 -0.90 42.74
N ARG A 555 -28.61 -1.72 41.91
CA ARG A 555 -28.00 -2.99 42.34
C ARG A 555 -26.89 -2.78 43.37
N ALA A 556 -26.02 -1.80 43.16
CA ALA A 556 -24.98 -1.45 44.12
C ALA A 556 -25.56 -0.98 45.46
N GLN A 557 -26.66 -0.21 45.44
CA GLN A 557 -27.36 0.20 46.67
C GLN A 557 -27.97 -0.98 47.42
N LEU A 558 -28.54 -1.95 46.70
CA LEU A 558 -29.09 -3.17 47.31
C LEU A 558 -28.00 -4.01 47.99
N GLU A 559 -26.82 -4.12 47.38
CA GLU A 559 -25.70 -4.90 47.93
C GLU A 559 -25.16 -4.29 49.24
N VAL A 560 -25.11 -2.95 49.33
CA VAL A 560 -24.76 -2.24 50.57
C VAL A 560 -25.76 -2.53 51.68
N LEU A 561 -27.07 -2.43 51.38
CA LEU A 561 -28.13 -2.70 52.36
C LEU A 561 -28.15 -4.16 52.82
N GLU A 562 -27.84 -5.11 51.95
CA GLU A 562 -27.70 -6.52 52.34
C GLU A 562 -26.52 -6.77 53.28
N LYS A 563 -25.42 -6.04 53.09
CA LYS A 563 -24.26 -6.13 53.97
C LYS A 563 -24.58 -5.58 55.36
N GLU A 564 -25.22 -4.42 55.44
CA GLU A 564 -25.70 -3.84 56.70
C GLU A 564 -26.67 -4.77 57.44
N LYS A 565 -27.58 -5.43 56.70
CA LYS A 565 -28.50 -6.43 57.25
C LYS A 565 -27.77 -7.63 57.85
N LYS A 566 -26.71 -8.14 57.19
CA LYS A 566 -25.90 -9.24 57.69
C LYS A 566 -25.13 -8.86 58.96
N GLU A 567 -24.57 -7.65 58.99
CA GLU A 567 -23.86 -7.11 60.17
C GLU A 567 -24.78 -6.97 61.40
N LEU A 568 -26.02 -6.48 61.20
CA LEU A 568 -27.04 -6.40 62.25
C LEU A 568 -27.47 -7.78 62.77
N ALA A 569 -27.50 -8.81 61.91
CA ALA A 569 -27.85 -10.18 62.29
C ALA A 569 -26.76 -10.82 63.18
N THR A 570 -25.48 -10.54 62.92
CA THR A 570 -24.35 -11.02 63.72
C THR A 570 -24.30 -10.44 65.14
N CYS A 571 -24.81 -9.23 65.36
CA CYS A 571 -24.81 -8.58 66.68
C CYS A 571 -25.87 -9.11 67.66
N ARG A 572 -26.71 -10.10 67.28
CA ARG A 572 -27.85 -10.56 68.08
C ARG A 572 -27.64 -11.88 68.84
N LEU A 573 -26.41 -12.38 68.95
CA LEU A 573 -26.09 -13.67 69.59
C LEU A 573 -25.07 -13.53 70.74
N ILE A 574 -25.42 -12.81 71.82
CA ILE A 574 -24.78 -12.98 73.14
C ILE A 574 -25.82 -12.75 74.26
N ILE A 575 -26.46 -13.81 74.74
CA ILE A 575 -26.98 -13.91 76.12
C ILE A 575 -26.88 -15.38 76.56
N PRO A 576 -26.19 -15.73 77.67
CA PRO A 576 -26.29 -17.05 78.30
C PRO A 576 -27.38 -17.09 79.39
N HIS A 577 -28.05 -18.25 79.47
CA HIS A 577 -29.07 -18.61 80.46
C HIS A 577 -28.47 -19.00 81.83
N GLY A 578 -29.17 -18.66 82.91
CA GLY A 578 -28.96 -19.17 84.28
C GLY A 578 -30.27 -19.15 85.08
N ASP A 579 -30.48 -20.19 85.89
CA ASP A 579 -31.75 -20.67 86.45
C ASP A 579 -32.25 -19.99 87.75
N SER A 580 -33.57 -19.74 87.81
CA SER A 580 -34.51 -19.97 88.94
C SER A 580 -34.43 -19.10 90.25
N PRO A 581 -35.39 -19.17 91.20
CA PRO A 581 -36.37 -18.10 91.50
C PRO A 581 -36.34 -17.57 92.96
N LEU A 582 -36.96 -16.40 93.25
CA LEU A 582 -37.76 -16.09 94.47
C LEU A 582 -38.05 -14.58 94.63
N GLU A 583 -39.28 -14.34 95.07
CA GLU A 583 -39.81 -13.25 95.90
C GLU A 583 -40.03 -11.82 95.37
N ALA A 584 -41.26 -11.39 95.66
CA ALA A 584 -41.85 -10.11 95.34
C ALA A 584 -41.55 -9.08 96.44
N THR A 585 -41.23 -7.85 96.04
CA THR A 585 -41.72 -6.64 96.72
C THR A 585 -41.77 -5.47 95.74
N ALA A 586 -42.81 -4.67 95.90
CA ALA A 586 -43.26 -3.59 95.02
C ALA A 586 -42.30 -2.39 94.94
N GLY A 587 -42.31 -1.73 93.77
CA GLY A 587 -41.68 -0.43 93.56
C GLY A 587 -41.89 0.12 92.14
N PHE A 588 -42.84 1.04 92.01
CA PHE A 588 -43.14 1.96 90.88
C PHE A 588 -42.10 2.13 89.75
N ALA A 589 -42.54 1.92 88.49
CA ALA A 589 -42.54 2.94 87.41
C ALA A 589 -43.00 2.33 86.06
N THR A 590 -44.07 2.87 85.49
CA THR A 590 -44.53 2.59 84.12
C THR A 590 -43.55 3.16 83.08
N GLY A 591 -42.92 2.30 82.27
CA GLY A 591 -42.16 2.70 81.08
C GLY A 591 -42.67 1.97 79.84
N SER A 592 -43.51 2.62 79.04
CA SER A 592 -43.95 2.11 77.73
C SER A 592 -42.80 2.18 76.71
N THR A 593 -42.25 1.04 76.28
CA THR A 593 -41.38 0.98 75.10
C THR A 593 -42.22 0.64 73.87
N GLN A 594 -42.78 1.69 73.28
CA GLN A 594 -43.47 1.64 72.00
C GLN A 594 -42.41 1.49 70.89
N LEU A 595 -42.26 0.29 70.30
CA LEU A 595 -41.40 0.09 69.12
C LEU A 595 -42.02 0.80 67.91
N HIS A 596 -41.53 2.00 67.61
CA HIS A 596 -41.87 2.72 66.39
C HIS A 596 -41.01 2.23 65.23
N LEU A 597 -41.64 1.87 64.11
CA LEU A 597 -40.92 1.70 62.84
C LEU A 597 -40.31 3.06 62.45
N GLY A 598 -39.05 3.03 62.01
CA GLY A 598 -38.34 4.23 61.58
C GLY A 598 -39.08 4.99 60.48
N HIS A 599 -39.02 6.32 60.54
CA HIS A 599 -39.70 7.24 59.62
C HIS A 599 -39.43 6.94 58.15
N ILE A 600 -38.21 6.51 57.81
CA ILE A 600 -37.80 6.15 56.44
C ILE A 600 -38.55 4.90 55.96
N THR A 601 -38.70 3.89 56.82
CA THR A 601 -39.42 2.65 56.51
C THR A 601 -40.90 2.93 56.29
N LEU A 602 -41.51 3.77 57.12
CA LEU A 602 -42.90 4.22 56.95
C LEU A 602 -43.09 5.03 55.65
N GLN A 603 -42.13 5.87 55.29
CA GLN A 603 -42.17 6.67 54.06
C GLN A 603 -42.02 5.82 52.79
N ASN A 604 -41.19 4.78 52.83
CA ASN A 604 -41.03 3.82 51.74
C ASN A 604 -42.28 2.95 51.55
N ILE A 605 -42.90 2.50 52.64
CA ILE A 605 -44.18 1.75 52.59
C ILE A 605 -45.30 2.62 52.02
N LYS A 606 -45.33 3.91 52.38
CA LYS A 606 -46.31 4.88 51.86
C LYS A 606 -46.09 5.20 50.37
N ARG A 607 -44.83 5.24 49.90
CA ARG A 607 -44.49 5.36 48.46
C ARG A 607 -44.96 4.16 47.63
N LEU A 608 -44.99 2.97 48.23
CA LEU A 608 -45.53 1.76 47.61
C LEU A 608 -47.07 1.68 47.68
N GLY A 609 -47.74 2.73 48.18
CA GLY A 609 -49.20 2.84 48.19
C GLY A 609 -49.91 2.04 49.30
N ILE A 610 -49.16 1.49 50.26
CA ILE A 610 -49.71 0.64 51.32
C ILE A 610 -50.03 1.50 52.55
N THR A 611 -51.31 1.56 52.94
CA THR A 611 -51.78 2.40 54.05
C THR A 611 -51.61 1.70 55.40
N THR A 612 -50.88 2.32 56.32
CA THR A 612 -50.60 1.80 57.67
C THR A 612 -51.47 2.50 58.71
N GLU A 613 -52.72 2.08 58.85
CA GLU A 613 -53.56 2.53 59.96
C GLU A 613 -53.49 1.51 61.11
N ARG A 614 -52.91 1.96 62.24
CA ARG A 614 -52.80 1.30 63.55
C ARG A 614 -52.24 -0.14 63.56
N CYS A 615 -50.92 -0.22 63.76
CA CYS A 615 -50.17 -1.27 64.45
C CYS A 615 -50.74 -2.69 64.49
N ASN A 616 -50.99 -3.32 63.33
CA ASN A 616 -51.11 -4.77 63.24
C ASN A 616 -50.17 -5.30 62.14
N TYR A 617 -48.98 -5.72 62.59
CA TYR A 617 -47.86 -6.12 61.73
C TYR A 617 -48.20 -7.27 60.77
N ALA A 618 -49.10 -8.17 61.17
CA ALA A 618 -49.54 -9.29 60.35
C ALA A 618 -50.26 -8.84 59.07
N ARG A 619 -51.11 -7.80 59.15
CA ARG A 619 -51.88 -7.29 58.01
C ARG A 619 -51.03 -6.49 57.02
N LEU A 620 -50.01 -5.81 57.54
CA LEU A 620 -49.01 -5.15 56.72
C LEU A 620 -48.16 -6.17 55.94
N MET A 621 -47.69 -7.22 56.62
CA MET A 621 -46.92 -8.28 55.96
C MET A 621 -47.72 -9.01 54.88
N ASP A 622 -49.00 -9.29 55.12
CA ASP A 622 -49.89 -9.90 54.12
C ASP A 622 -50.09 -8.99 52.89
N THR A 623 -50.21 -7.68 53.10
CA THR A 623 -50.36 -6.70 52.01
C THR A 623 -49.07 -6.57 51.18
N VAL A 624 -47.91 -6.48 51.85
CA VAL A 624 -46.61 -6.42 51.17
C VAL A 624 -46.35 -7.71 50.38
N THR A 625 -46.71 -8.87 50.94
CA THR A 625 -46.55 -10.17 50.27
C THR A 625 -47.43 -10.26 49.02
N ARG A 626 -48.69 -9.80 49.07
CA ARG A 626 -49.56 -9.74 47.89
C ARG A 626 -49.05 -8.78 46.82
N CYS A 627 -48.55 -7.60 47.20
CA CYS A 627 -47.96 -6.67 46.25
C CYS A 627 -46.69 -7.23 45.60
N ALA A 628 -45.85 -7.94 46.37
CA ALA A 628 -44.67 -8.62 45.84
C ALA A 628 -45.05 -9.73 44.85
N LEU A 629 -46.07 -10.53 45.18
CA LEU A 629 -46.58 -11.59 44.29
C LEU A 629 -47.11 -11.02 42.97
N GLN A 630 -47.90 -9.94 43.04
CA GLN A 630 -48.43 -9.27 41.85
C GLN A 630 -47.33 -8.66 40.98
N ALA A 631 -46.28 -8.11 41.60
CA ALA A 631 -45.11 -7.61 40.88
C ALA A 631 -44.33 -8.73 40.20
N THR A 632 -44.19 -9.90 40.83
CA THR A 632 -43.55 -11.07 40.22
C THR A 632 -44.34 -11.61 39.04
N GLU A 633 -45.68 -11.67 39.12
CA GLU A 633 -46.53 -12.08 38.00
C GLU A 633 -46.44 -11.11 36.81
N GLN A 634 -46.36 -9.80 37.07
CA GLN A 634 -46.16 -8.80 36.03
C GLN A 634 -44.78 -8.93 35.37
N TYR A 635 -43.75 -9.27 36.16
CA TYR A 635 -42.40 -9.48 35.64
C TYR A 635 -42.33 -10.75 34.77
N GLU A 636 -42.97 -11.85 35.18
CA GLU A 636 -43.09 -13.06 34.36
C GLU A 636 -43.84 -12.79 33.06
N ALA A 637 -44.95 -12.03 33.10
CA ALA A 637 -45.68 -11.65 31.90
C ALA A 637 -44.84 -10.78 30.94
N MET A 638 -44.00 -9.90 31.48
CA MET A 638 -43.05 -9.10 30.69
C MET A 638 -41.95 -9.99 30.07
N LEU A 639 -41.43 -10.94 30.85
CA LEU A 639 -40.41 -11.87 30.38
C LEU A 639 -40.94 -12.73 29.22
N GLN A 640 -42.16 -13.25 29.34
CA GLN A 640 -42.82 -14.01 28.27
C GLN A 640 -42.99 -13.19 26.98
N LYS A 641 -43.36 -11.90 27.09
CA LYS A 641 -43.45 -11.01 25.92
C LYS A 641 -42.10 -10.77 25.27
N ASN A 642 -41.05 -10.57 26.07
CA ASN A 642 -39.70 -10.38 25.56
C ASN A 642 -39.17 -11.63 24.87
N THR A 643 -39.42 -12.82 25.42
CA THR A 643 -39.07 -14.09 24.78
C THR A 643 -39.79 -14.26 23.44
N ALA A 644 -41.10 -14.00 23.39
CA ALA A 644 -41.87 -14.07 22.14
C ALA A 644 -41.36 -13.08 21.07
N LEU A 645 -40.92 -11.88 21.48
CA LEU A 645 -40.34 -10.90 20.56
C LEU A 645 -38.98 -11.37 20.01
N ILE A 646 -38.13 -11.93 20.87
CA ILE A 646 -36.83 -12.49 20.47
C ILE A 646 -37.03 -13.65 19.49
N ASP A 647 -38.00 -14.53 19.74
CA ASP A 647 -38.31 -15.65 18.85
C ASP A 647 -38.86 -15.15 17.50
N SER A 648 -39.72 -14.14 17.49
CA SER A 648 -40.23 -13.53 16.25
C SER A 648 -39.11 -12.87 15.43
N HIS A 649 -38.19 -12.15 16.09
CA HIS A 649 -37.06 -11.52 15.41
C HIS A 649 -36.07 -12.56 14.88
N SER A 650 -35.82 -13.61 15.67
CA SER A 650 -34.96 -14.72 15.27
C SER A 650 -35.54 -15.46 14.07
N TRP A 651 -36.85 -15.65 14.02
CA TRP A 651 -37.54 -16.25 12.88
C TRP A 651 -37.43 -15.38 11.62
N ALA A 652 -37.69 -14.07 11.74
CA ALA A 652 -37.59 -13.13 10.61
C ALA A 652 -36.15 -13.04 10.05
N LEU A 653 -35.14 -13.15 10.94
CA LEU A 653 -33.74 -13.17 10.52
C LEU A 653 -33.41 -14.45 9.75
N ARG A 654 -33.90 -15.62 10.21
CA ARG A 654 -33.73 -16.90 9.49
C ARG A 654 -34.40 -16.86 8.12
N GLU A 655 -35.60 -16.29 8.02
CA GLU A 655 -36.30 -16.16 6.73
C GLU A 655 -35.54 -15.24 5.76
N SER A 656 -34.99 -14.13 6.26
CA SER A 656 -34.17 -13.21 5.46
C SER A 656 -32.88 -13.87 4.96
N LEU A 657 -32.20 -14.64 5.81
CA LEU A 657 -31.02 -15.42 5.44
C LEU A 657 -31.35 -16.45 4.35
N GLN A 658 -32.44 -17.21 4.52
CA GLN A 658 -32.86 -18.19 3.52
C GLN A 658 -33.21 -17.55 2.16
N ARG A 659 -33.79 -16.34 2.16
CA ARG A 659 -34.03 -15.56 0.93
C ARG A 659 -32.72 -15.07 0.29
N LEU A 660 -31.72 -14.69 1.08
CA LEU A 660 -30.41 -14.28 0.57
C LEU A 660 -29.67 -15.47 -0.05
N GLU A 661 -29.65 -16.62 0.64
CA GLU A 661 -29.08 -17.86 0.11
C GLU A 661 -29.76 -18.29 -1.20
N SER A 662 -31.09 -18.20 -1.27
CA SER A 662 -31.83 -18.50 -2.50
C SER A 662 -31.46 -17.57 -3.66
N LYS A 663 -31.23 -16.28 -3.39
CA LYS A 663 -30.78 -15.31 -4.40
C LYS A 663 -29.35 -15.57 -4.85
N GLU A 664 -28.46 -15.91 -3.91
CA GLU A 664 -27.07 -16.24 -4.22
C GLU A 664 -26.99 -17.50 -5.10
N TRP A 665 -27.78 -18.53 -4.78
CA TRP A 665 -27.93 -19.71 -5.62
C TRP A 665 -28.46 -19.39 -7.01
N ALA A 666 -29.48 -18.54 -7.13
CA ALA A 666 -30.01 -18.12 -8.43
C ALA A 666 -28.96 -17.41 -9.29
N VAL A 667 -28.10 -16.58 -8.68
CA VAL A 667 -26.99 -15.92 -9.38
C VAL A 667 -25.94 -16.95 -9.81
N LEU A 668 -25.58 -17.90 -8.95
CA LEU A 668 -24.62 -18.96 -9.28
C LEU A 668 -25.12 -19.82 -10.45
N VAL A 669 -26.40 -20.22 -10.44
CA VAL A 669 -27.02 -20.97 -11.54
C VAL A 669 -26.97 -20.18 -12.84
N ALA A 670 -27.41 -18.92 -12.84
CA ALA A 670 -27.39 -18.07 -14.03
C ALA A 670 -25.97 -17.83 -14.57
N THR A 671 -24.97 -17.78 -13.68
CA THR A 671 -23.56 -17.64 -14.07
C THR A 671 -23.04 -18.95 -14.68
N GLY A 672 -23.41 -20.10 -14.11
CA GLY A 672 -23.14 -21.42 -14.67
C GLY A 672 -23.73 -21.60 -16.06
N GLU A 673 -25.00 -21.24 -16.27
CA GLU A 673 -25.67 -21.30 -17.58
C GLU A 673 -24.95 -20.45 -18.64
N LYS A 674 -24.50 -19.23 -18.26
CA LYS A 674 -23.71 -18.37 -19.15
C LYS A 674 -22.36 -18.98 -19.53
N LEU A 675 -21.70 -19.66 -18.60
CA LEU A 675 -20.43 -20.36 -18.83
C LEU A 675 -20.62 -21.55 -19.79
N VAL A 676 -21.67 -22.34 -19.58
CA VAL A 676 -22.03 -23.46 -20.48
C VAL A 676 -22.34 -22.94 -21.88
N ALA A 677 -23.20 -21.92 -22.01
CA ALA A 677 -23.53 -21.32 -23.31
C ALA A 677 -22.29 -20.72 -24.01
N SER A 678 -21.35 -20.14 -23.27
CA SER A 678 -20.08 -19.63 -23.81
C SER A 678 -19.18 -20.77 -24.31
N PHE A 679 -19.14 -21.88 -23.59
CA PHE A 679 -18.39 -23.08 -23.98
C PHE A 679 -18.99 -23.72 -25.24
N GLU A 680 -20.30 -23.89 -25.31
CA GLU A 680 -21.01 -24.42 -26.49
C GLU A 680 -20.75 -23.55 -27.73
N ARG A 681 -20.79 -22.21 -27.61
CA ARG A 681 -20.44 -21.30 -28.72
C ARG A 681 -18.99 -21.46 -29.18
N LYS A 682 -18.05 -21.63 -28.24
CA LYS A 682 -16.63 -21.87 -28.57
C LYS A 682 -16.43 -23.23 -29.23
N SER A 683 -17.15 -24.26 -28.78
CA SER A 683 -17.12 -25.59 -29.37
C SER A 683 -17.67 -25.57 -30.80
N ALA A 684 -18.85 -24.96 -31.01
CA ALA A 684 -19.45 -24.82 -32.33
C ALA A 684 -18.58 -23.99 -33.29
N LYS A 685 -17.86 -22.99 -32.78
CA LYS A 685 -16.90 -22.22 -33.59
C LYS A 685 -15.70 -23.09 -34.00
N ARG A 686 -15.16 -23.90 -33.09
CA ARG A 686 -14.07 -24.84 -33.40
C ARG A 686 -14.51 -25.92 -34.40
N GLU A 687 -15.72 -26.47 -34.26
CA GLU A 687 -16.26 -27.43 -35.23
C GLU A 687 -16.38 -26.81 -36.63
N LYS A 688 -16.86 -25.56 -36.74
CA LYS A 688 -16.90 -24.85 -38.03
C LYS A 688 -15.52 -24.53 -38.60
N GLU A 689 -14.54 -24.22 -37.74
CA GLU A 689 -13.14 -24.01 -38.16
C GLU A 689 -12.52 -25.30 -38.69
N ILE A 690 -12.81 -26.44 -38.06
CA ILE A 690 -12.40 -27.78 -38.52
C ILE A 690 -13.08 -28.12 -39.84
N GLU A 691 -14.40 -27.95 -39.98
CA GLU A 691 -15.11 -28.18 -41.25
C GLU A 691 -14.57 -27.29 -42.39
N MET A 692 -14.22 -26.04 -42.10
CA MET A 692 -13.62 -25.14 -43.09
C MET A 692 -12.21 -25.58 -43.49
N GLN A 693 -11.41 -26.09 -42.53
CA GLN A 693 -10.11 -26.68 -42.82
C GLN A 693 -10.22 -27.97 -43.63
N GLU A 694 -11.19 -28.83 -43.33
CA GLU A 694 -11.45 -30.06 -44.09
C GLU A 694 -11.95 -29.77 -45.50
N ARG A 695 -12.82 -28.77 -45.69
CA ARG A 695 -13.24 -28.31 -47.03
C ARG A 695 -12.07 -27.75 -47.83
N LYS A 696 -11.21 -26.93 -47.21
CA LYS A 696 -9.98 -26.45 -47.86
C LYS A 696 -9.04 -27.60 -48.20
N GLN A 697 -8.90 -28.60 -47.33
CA GLN A 697 -8.11 -29.80 -47.62
C GLN A 697 -8.73 -30.65 -48.75
N MET A 698 -10.06 -30.77 -48.84
CA MET A 698 -10.73 -31.46 -49.97
C MET A 698 -10.57 -30.69 -51.29
N GLU A 699 -10.65 -29.37 -51.28
CA GLU A 699 -10.39 -28.53 -52.47
C GLU A 699 -8.92 -28.66 -52.93
N LEU A 700 -7.98 -28.82 -51.99
CA LEU A 700 -6.57 -29.09 -52.26
C LEU A 700 -6.26 -30.56 -52.62
N SER A 701 -7.18 -31.50 -52.39
CA SER A 701 -7.02 -32.94 -52.64
C SER A 701 -8.01 -33.45 -53.70
N THR A 702 -7.98 -32.84 -54.89
CA THR A 702 -8.50 -33.46 -56.13
C THR A 702 -7.50 -34.45 -56.75
N SER A 703 -6.57 -35.01 -55.96
CA SER A 703 -5.86 -36.24 -56.33
C SER A 703 -5.60 -37.13 -55.11
N SER A 704 -6.12 -38.36 -55.20
CA SER A 704 -5.87 -39.56 -54.37
C SER A 704 -6.62 -39.75 -53.02
N PHE A 705 -6.88 -41.04 -52.74
CA PHE A 705 -7.89 -41.69 -51.90
C PHE A 705 -7.43 -41.94 -50.42
N PRO A 706 -8.22 -42.52 -49.48
CA PRO A 706 -8.72 -41.86 -48.27
C PRO A 706 -8.03 -42.26 -46.95
N THR A 707 -8.03 -41.33 -45.98
CA THR A 707 -7.66 -41.58 -44.56
C THR A 707 -8.80 -41.14 -43.63
N LYS A 708 -9.91 -41.89 -43.61
CA LYS A 708 -11.10 -41.56 -42.79
C LYS A 708 -11.18 -42.18 -41.39
N GLN A 709 -10.16 -42.90 -40.90
CA GLN A 709 -10.31 -43.72 -39.67
C GLN A 709 -9.58 -43.25 -38.40
N LYS A 710 -8.82 -42.15 -38.41
CA LYS A 710 -8.05 -41.72 -37.22
C LYS A 710 -8.60 -40.52 -36.45
N HIS A 711 -9.39 -39.63 -37.06
CA HIS A 711 -9.89 -38.42 -36.37
C HIS A 711 -11.24 -38.60 -35.67
N GLU A 712 -12.06 -39.57 -36.10
CA GLU A 712 -13.36 -39.85 -35.50
C GLU A 712 -13.23 -40.41 -34.06
N LYS A 713 -12.16 -41.16 -33.76
CA LYS A 713 -11.90 -41.70 -32.42
C LYS A 713 -11.49 -40.64 -31.40
N SER A 714 -10.85 -39.56 -31.81
CA SER A 714 -10.43 -38.49 -30.89
C SER A 714 -11.59 -37.57 -30.53
N ALA A 715 -12.50 -37.27 -31.47
CA ALA A 715 -13.67 -36.44 -31.20
C ALA A 715 -14.70 -37.14 -30.28
N VAL A 716 -14.84 -38.46 -30.39
CA VAL A 716 -15.71 -39.26 -29.51
C VAL A 716 -15.15 -39.29 -28.07
N HIS A 717 -13.83 -39.45 -27.92
CA HIS A 717 -13.20 -39.49 -26.59
C HIS A 717 -13.36 -38.15 -25.83
N TYR A 718 -13.29 -37.01 -26.52
CA TYR A 718 -13.50 -35.69 -25.89
C TYR A 718 -14.98 -35.42 -25.53
N LYS A 719 -15.94 -35.97 -26.29
CA LYS A 719 -17.36 -35.90 -25.94
C LYS A 719 -17.69 -36.74 -24.71
N ASP A 720 -17.09 -37.92 -24.59
CA ASP A 720 -17.26 -38.80 -23.43
C ASP A 720 -16.66 -38.19 -22.15
N GLU A 721 -15.49 -37.56 -22.24
CA GLU A 721 -14.89 -36.84 -21.10
C GLU A 721 -15.74 -35.64 -20.65
N ALA A 722 -16.30 -34.88 -21.60
CA ALA A 722 -17.19 -33.76 -21.29
C ALA A 722 -18.49 -34.22 -20.63
N GLN A 723 -19.09 -35.32 -21.10
CA GLN A 723 -20.29 -35.91 -20.48
C GLN A 723 -20.01 -36.51 -19.10
N GLN A 724 -18.83 -37.11 -18.90
CA GLN A 724 -18.38 -37.64 -17.61
C GLN A 724 -18.24 -36.50 -16.58
N ALA A 725 -17.60 -35.39 -16.95
CA ALA A 725 -17.46 -34.21 -16.11
C ALA A 725 -18.82 -33.58 -15.75
N GLN A 726 -19.77 -33.59 -16.70
CA GLN A 726 -21.12 -33.08 -16.49
C GLN A 726 -21.93 -33.96 -15.51
N LYS A 727 -21.75 -35.29 -15.57
CA LYS A 727 -22.32 -36.25 -14.61
C LYS A 727 -21.73 -36.11 -13.21
N GLU A 728 -20.42 -35.89 -13.10
CA GLU A 728 -19.77 -35.67 -11.80
C GLU A 728 -20.24 -34.37 -11.14
N LEU A 729 -20.39 -33.29 -11.91
CA LEU A 729 -20.98 -32.04 -11.44
C LEU A 729 -22.44 -32.22 -10.97
N ALA A 730 -23.26 -32.96 -11.72
CA ALA A 730 -24.63 -33.26 -11.32
C ALA A 730 -24.70 -34.11 -10.04
N ASN A 731 -23.79 -35.06 -9.86
CA ASN A 731 -23.68 -35.86 -8.65
C ASN A 731 -23.26 -35.04 -7.43
N ILE A 732 -22.29 -34.13 -7.58
CA ILE A 732 -21.86 -33.21 -6.51
C ILE A 732 -23.02 -32.31 -6.05
N VAL A 733 -23.83 -31.84 -7.00
CA VAL A 733 -25.04 -31.04 -6.73
C VAL A 733 -26.12 -31.87 -6.02
N CYS A 734 -26.28 -33.15 -6.36
CA CYS A 734 -27.24 -34.03 -5.68
C CYS A 734 -26.79 -34.45 -4.27
N THR A 735 -25.50 -34.72 -4.05
CA THR A 735 -25.01 -35.14 -2.72
C THR A 735 -25.10 -34.02 -1.69
N ARG A 736 -24.99 -32.76 -2.11
CA ARG A 736 -25.00 -31.60 -1.20
C ARG A 736 -26.40 -31.06 -0.87
N ASN A 737 -27.44 -31.56 -1.54
CA ASN A 737 -28.84 -31.32 -1.17
C ASN A 737 -29.36 -32.33 -0.13
N ARG A 738 -28.54 -33.31 0.27
CA ARG A 738 -28.88 -34.35 1.25
C ARG A 738 -28.22 -34.17 2.63
N ASP A 739 -27.15 -33.38 2.71
CA ASP A 739 -26.47 -32.95 3.94
C ASP A 739 -26.85 -31.50 4.26
#